data_AF-A0A5Q4ECH8-F1
#
_entry.id   AF-A0A5Q4ECH8-F1
#
_cell.length_a   1.000
_cell.length_b   1.000
_cell.length_c   1.000
_cell.angle_alpha   90.00
_cell.angle_beta   90.00
_cell.angle_gamma   90.00
#
_symmetry.space_group_name_H-M   'P 1'
#
loop_
_entity.id
_entity.type
_entity.pdbx_description
1 polymer ?
#
loop_
_entity_poly.entity_id
_entity_poly.type
_entity_poly.pdbx_seq_one_letter_code
_entity_poly.pdbx_strand_id
1 'polypeptide(L)'
;MVQVWVRPRRRLWRSLLGLGLVAAGLGVGLLLLGLSFRLGLRLMLDPEVVPQGWAQWQRRPLALAPAASLDDLRDQAAAAQQRLGDPLYLEGTDTAGLVLVPLLIDSGAVVSLALFQADGDELRAIATLDIDPLPKDAVIAPLRHRSQPPTAMPASFALTRVVPLPAAPVATAGTWLTLEGTWQQQGLTLRYGQLLHVNHQNQHQNQHQNQHQNQHQNQQLTLLEPWSSPANKPPQWVDLDGDGPSDLIIDETVGLEPALQGWQVFSGGRAGATPHMQSVSWVRVPVDAGGQAGAYQQALRLARGGLWPKAQTHLGQLKTALGQGWNPAAEAQLRLIERHAMITHQQAEQDWSTPTQAILALLIDGRWETALTQLETSPRLVPAMITRLGADQGHMWRRISAAAALPNPEPAVYVWGGLALKALQNQSTFVDGATQDWLDRQPVPAAARQRLATMLTAATAPVVSLPEASTGQTVATSQPDAAAQGQAQPGPALALPPASALIGQATPIPAPTAGYAAPGQSLDAALGQWYAIDLRAVRQPQGWGRLGLAANVTPAALWPAVQPAAQAAPQILRWVSPTTGVPAPLTVRGLRLTNGIPTLLATGPGVMPSSPPPLVFSQGALMWLDASQRQRPDGSAIAAPLTTALFPGQTAPAGFKQELANLAEQSLDLTGDGQLERVLTWDQSALGQLRQWGVPVEATAPKVVILGPDHRVIYSDVFLPQTLMALTNPQHGLPVGLVVHRPGGYELLTWSEAAQRFE
;
A
#
# COMPACT_ATOMS: atom_id res chain seq x y z
N MET A 1 -95.87 41.77 1.15
CA MET A 1 -94.99 42.33 0.11
C MET A 1 -93.62 41.67 0.22
N VAL A 2 -93.27 40.73 -0.66
CA VAL A 2 -91.87 40.41 -0.93
C VAL A 2 -91.78 39.96 -2.39
N GLN A 3 -91.11 40.76 -3.21
CA GLN A 3 -90.81 40.47 -4.60
C GLN A 3 -89.53 39.64 -4.73
N VAL A 4 -89.58 38.74 -5.69
CA VAL A 4 -88.51 37.86 -6.20
C VAL A 4 -87.36 38.67 -6.79
N TRP A 5 -86.12 38.24 -6.56
CA TRP A 5 -85.01 38.39 -7.52
C TRP A 5 -84.18 37.10 -7.58
N VAL A 6 -84.21 36.45 -8.74
CA VAL A 6 -83.33 35.33 -9.10
C VAL A 6 -82.11 35.91 -9.81
N ARG A 7 -80.90 35.45 -9.44
CA ARG A 7 -79.70 35.54 -10.30
C ARG A 7 -79.02 34.18 -10.40
N PRO A 8 -78.59 33.73 -11.59
CA PRO A 8 -78.02 32.41 -11.80
C PRO A 8 -76.49 32.44 -11.67
N ARG A 9 -75.91 31.54 -10.87
CA ARG A 9 -74.47 31.22 -10.89
C ARG A 9 -74.26 29.71 -10.83
N ARG A 10 -74.46 29.03 -11.96
CA ARG A 10 -74.04 27.64 -12.20
C ARG A 10 -73.35 27.53 -13.56
N ARG A 11 -72.11 28.04 -13.67
CA ARG A 11 -71.23 27.71 -14.81
C ARG A 11 -69.72 27.83 -14.55
N LEU A 12 -69.29 28.48 -13.46
CA LEU A 12 -67.86 28.72 -13.16
C LEU A 12 -67.15 27.59 -12.38
N TRP A 13 -67.88 26.68 -11.74
CA TRP A 13 -67.24 25.63 -10.92
C TRP A 13 -66.78 24.39 -11.71
N ARG A 14 -67.37 24.13 -12.89
CA ARG A 14 -66.94 22.99 -13.73
C ARG A 14 -65.66 23.28 -14.53
N SER A 15 -65.35 24.54 -14.84
CA SER A 15 -64.09 24.89 -15.52
C SER A 15 -62.88 24.90 -14.58
N LEU A 16 -63.07 25.28 -13.31
CA LEU A 16 -61.99 25.29 -12.31
C LEU A 16 -61.59 23.87 -11.87
N LEU A 17 -62.54 22.94 -11.76
CA LEU A 17 -62.25 21.52 -11.48
C LEU A 17 -61.57 20.81 -12.66
N GLY A 18 -61.91 21.16 -13.91
CA GLY A 18 -61.23 20.64 -15.10
C GLY A 18 -59.78 21.12 -15.22
N LEU A 19 -59.52 22.39 -14.94
CA LEU A 19 -58.16 22.96 -14.94
C LEU A 19 -57.28 22.39 -13.81
N GLY A 20 -57.86 22.13 -12.63
CA GLY A 20 -57.14 21.50 -11.51
C GLY A 20 -56.65 20.09 -11.82
N LEU A 21 -57.48 19.27 -12.49
CA LEU A 21 -57.10 17.91 -12.89
C LEU A 21 -56.04 17.87 -14.00
N VAL A 22 -56.10 18.80 -14.96
CA VAL A 22 -55.08 18.92 -16.01
C VAL A 22 -53.75 19.42 -15.44
N ALA A 23 -53.77 20.36 -14.48
CA ALA A 23 -52.56 20.84 -13.80
C ALA A 23 -51.92 19.75 -12.92
N ALA A 24 -52.73 18.95 -12.21
CA ALA A 24 -52.24 17.82 -11.43
C ALA A 24 -51.64 16.72 -12.33
N GLY A 25 -52.27 16.42 -13.48
CA GLY A 25 -51.74 15.48 -14.46
C GLY A 25 -50.42 15.93 -15.09
N LEU A 26 -50.31 17.21 -15.44
CA LEU A 26 -49.05 17.79 -15.94
C LEU A 26 -47.95 17.83 -14.87
N GLY A 27 -48.30 18.09 -13.61
CA GLY A 27 -47.35 18.06 -12.50
C GLY A 27 -46.76 16.67 -12.25
N VAL A 28 -47.59 15.63 -12.30
CA VAL A 28 -47.14 14.23 -12.18
C VAL A 28 -46.32 13.82 -13.41
N GLY A 29 -46.72 14.23 -14.61
CA GLY A 29 -45.97 13.96 -15.84
C GLY A 29 -44.58 14.61 -15.85
N LEU A 30 -44.46 15.85 -15.39
CA LEU A 30 -43.17 16.55 -15.27
C LEU A 30 -42.29 15.97 -14.16
N LEU A 31 -42.88 15.49 -13.06
CA LEU A 31 -42.13 14.75 -12.03
C LEU A 31 -41.56 13.44 -12.57
N LEU A 32 -42.35 12.67 -13.33
CA LEU A 32 -41.90 11.42 -13.95
C LEU A 32 -40.85 11.66 -15.05
N LEU A 33 -40.98 12.72 -15.85
CA LEU A 33 -39.96 13.15 -16.80
C LEU A 33 -38.67 13.60 -16.11
N GLY A 34 -38.78 14.35 -15.01
CA GLY A 34 -37.63 14.74 -14.21
C GLY A 34 -36.92 13.54 -13.56
N LEU A 35 -37.68 12.57 -13.07
CA LEU A 35 -37.15 11.34 -12.48
C LEU A 35 -36.48 10.46 -13.53
N SER A 36 -37.09 10.29 -14.71
CA SER A 36 -36.52 9.51 -15.82
C SER A 36 -35.30 10.17 -16.44
N PHE A 37 -35.28 11.49 -16.59
CA PHE A 37 -34.10 12.23 -17.04
C PHE A 37 -32.96 12.13 -16.03
N ARG A 38 -33.25 12.29 -14.73
CA ARG A 38 -32.24 12.17 -13.67
C ARG A 38 -31.71 10.73 -13.55
N LEU A 39 -32.58 9.73 -13.74
CA LEU A 39 -32.18 8.33 -13.81
C LEU A 39 -31.31 8.09 -15.05
N GLY A 40 -31.71 8.57 -16.23
CA GLY A 40 -30.94 8.47 -17.48
C GLY A 40 -29.57 9.14 -17.39
N LEU A 41 -29.49 10.33 -16.77
CA LEU A 41 -28.22 11.02 -16.56
C LEU A 41 -27.31 10.23 -15.60
N ARG A 42 -27.89 9.63 -14.55
CA ARG A 42 -27.16 8.76 -13.61
C ARG A 42 -26.68 7.46 -14.29
N LEU A 43 -27.47 6.90 -15.21
CA LEU A 43 -27.11 5.72 -16.00
C LEU A 43 -26.01 6.01 -17.03
N MET A 44 -25.98 7.24 -17.56
CA MET A 44 -24.97 7.66 -18.53
C MET A 44 -23.64 8.01 -17.85
N LEU A 45 -23.69 8.51 -16.61
CA LEU A 45 -22.52 8.82 -15.79
C LEU A 45 -21.98 7.59 -15.03
N ASP A 46 -22.82 6.60 -14.76
CA ASP A 46 -22.47 5.43 -13.94
C ASP A 46 -23.27 4.18 -14.39
N PRO A 47 -22.90 3.57 -15.55
CA PRO A 47 -23.68 2.49 -16.17
C PRO A 47 -23.68 1.19 -15.35
N GLU A 48 -22.83 1.05 -14.33
CA GLU A 48 -22.73 -0.14 -13.48
C GLU A 48 -23.71 -0.16 -12.29
N VAL A 49 -24.49 0.90 -12.05
CA VAL A 49 -25.37 1.02 -10.88
C VAL A 49 -26.63 0.13 -10.97
N VAL A 50 -27.10 -0.21 -12.17
CA VAL A 50 -28.35 -1.00 -12.36
C VAL A 50 -28.19 -2.48 -12.04
N PRO A 51 -27.14 -3.19 -12.51
CA PRO A 51 -26.95 -4.59 -12.15
C PRO A 51 -26.78 -4.79 -10.64
N GLN A 52 -26.13 -3.84 -9.94
CA GLN A 52 -25.83 -3.96 -8.52
C GLN A 52 -27.07 -3.76 -7.63
N GLY A 53 -27.92 -2.76 -7.93
CA GLY A 53 -29.13 -2.52 -7.15
C GLY A 53 -30.19 -3.63 -7.27
N TRP A 54 -30.34 -4.23 -8.46
CA TRP A 54 -31.23 -5.38 -8.67
C TRP A 54 -30.67 -6.67 -8.07
N ALA A 55 -29.34 -6.87 -8.14
CA ALA A 55 -28.68 -7.99 -7.49
C ALA A 55 -28.77 -7.92 -5.96
N GLN A 56 -28.66 -6.73 -5.36
CA GLN A 56 -28.85 -6.53 -3.91
C GLN A 56 -30.29 -6.82 -3.47
N TRP A 57 -31.30 -6.49 -4.29
CA TRP A 57 -32.70 -6.72 -3.94
C TRP A 57 -33.09 -8.21 -3.98
N GLN A 58 -32.41 -9.02 -4.81
CA GLN A 58 -32.55 -10.49 -4.82
C GLN A 58 -31.68 -11.21 -3.78
N ARG A 59 -30.63 -10.56 -3.25
CA ARG A 59 -29.70 -11.14 -2.27
C ARG A 59 -30.09 -10.75 -0.85
N ARG A 60 -31.29 -11.13 -0.41
CA ARG A 60 -31.54 -11.18 1.04
C ARG A 60 -30.74 -12.35 1.60
N PRO A 61 -29.81 -12.12 2.54
CA PRO A 61 -29.12 -13.22 3.20
C PRO A 61 -30.14 -14.11 3.90
N LEU A 62 -29.91 -15.42 3.78
CA LEU A 62 -30.78 -16.43 4.35
C LEU A 62 -30.70 -16.30 5.88
N ALA A 63 -31.84 -16.17 6.56
CA ALA A 63 -31.89 -16.45 7.99
C ALA A 63 -31.71 -17.96 8.15
N LEU A 64 -30.49 -18.40 8.46
CA LEU A 64 -30.20 -19.81 8.72
C LEU A 64 -31.14 -20.29 9.85
N ALA A 65 -31.84 -21.40 9.60
CA ALA A 65 -32.69 -22.01 10.61
C ALA A 65 -31.82 -22.69 11.68
N PRO A 66 -32.36 -22.93 12.88
CA PRO A 66 -31.73 -23.85 13.83
C PRO A 66 -31.40 -25.17 13.14
N ALA A 67 -30.22 -25.71 13.41
CA ALA A 67 -29.69 -26.87 12.72
C ALA A 67 -29.12 -27.88 13.73
N ALA A 68 -29.29 -29.16 13.44
CA ALA A 68 -28.76 -30.22 14.31
C ALA A 68 -27.25 -30.41 14.13
N SER A 69 -26.64 -29.81 13.10
CA SER A 69 -25.21 -29.90 12.84
C SER A 69 -24.70 -28.77 11.92
N LEU A 70 -23.37 -28.61 11.85
CA LEU A 70 -22.73 -27.76 10.85
C LEU A 70 -22.96 -28.26 9.41
N ASP A 71 -23.16 -29.55 9.23
CA ASP A 71 -23.41 -30.15 7.91
C ASP A 71 -24.80 -29.75 7.41
N ASP A 72 -25.81 -29.72 8.29
CA ASP A 72 -27.15 -29.20 7.96
C ASP A 72 -27.10 -27.71 7.59
N LEU A 73 -26.27 -26.91 8.27
CA LEU A 73 -26.05 -25.50 7.91
C LEU A 73 -25.37 -25.36 6.55
N ARG A 74 -24.45 -26.28 6.22
CA ARG A 74 -23.79 -26.30 4.91
C ARG A 74 -24.78 -26.62 3.81
N ASP A 75 -25.69 -27.57 4.03
CA ASP A 75 -26.76 -27.91 3.08
C ASP A 75 -27.76 -26.75 2.90
N GLN A 76 -28.14 -26.07 3.99
CA GLN A 76 -28.97 -24.86 3.93
C GLN A 76 -28.30 -23.73 3.14
N ALA A 77 -27.01 -23.49 3.37
CA ALA A 77 -26.26 -22.50 2.61
C ALA A 77 -26.16 -22.87 1.13
N ALA A 78 -25.88 -24.13 0.81
CA ALA A 78 -25.80 -24.63 -0.57
C ALA A 78 -27.14 -24.48 -1.31
N ALA A 79 -28.27 -24.78 -0.65
CA ALA A 79 -29.61 -24.57 -1.20
C ALA A 79 -29.89 -23.09 -1.55
N ALA A 80 -29.23 -22.16 -0.84
CA ALA A 80 -29.31 -20.72 -1.07
C ALA A 80 -28.24 -20.18 -2.04
N GLN A 81 -27.48 -21.05 -2.72
CA GLN A 81 -26.33 -20.68 -3.56
C GLN A 81 -25.24 -19.90 -2.80
N GLN A 82 -25.07 -20.22 -1.53
CA GLN A 82 -24.03 -19.70 -0.66
C GLN A 82 -23.14 -20.85 -0.19
N ARG A 83 -21.96 -20.51 0.34
CA ARG A 83 -21.04 -21.46 0.95
C ARG A 83 -20.85 -21.12 2.41
N LEU A 84 -20.93 -22.12 3.27
CA LEU A 84 -20.50 -21.99 4.66
C LEU A 84 -18.97 -21.80 4.66
N GLY A 85 -18.49 -20.71 5.26
CA GLY A 85 -17.07 -20.54 5.53
C GLY A 85 -16.65 -21.28 6.80
N ASP A 86 -15.39 -21.10 7.18
CA ASP A 86 -14.84 -21.80 8.34
C ASP A 86 -15.48 -21.29 9.65
N PRO A 87 -16.07 -22.18 10.47
CA PRO A 87 -16.67 -21.77 11.75
C PRO A 87 -15.59 -21.34 12.72
N LEU A 88 -15.84 -20.24 13.42
CA LEU A 88 -14.96 -19.69 14.44
C LEU A 88 -15.58 -19.89 15.82
N TYR A 89 -14.96 -20.79 16.59
CA TYR A 89 -15.32 -21.03 17.99
C TYR A 89 -14.75 -19.91 18.86
N LEU A 90 -15.61 -19.24 19.62
CA LEU A 90 -15.21 -18.11 20.45
C LEU A 90 -14.70 -18.63 21.81
N GLU A 91 -13.40 -18.52 22.06
CA GLU A 91 -12.77 -18.96 23.31
C GLU A 91 -12.94 -17.92 24.44
N GLY A 92 -13.42 -18.36 25.61
CA GLY A 92 -13.68 -17.52 26.78
C GLY A 92 -14.57 -18.22 27.81
N THR A 93 -14.43 -17.89 29.10
CA THR A 93 -15.26 -18.47 30.17
C THR A 93 -16.75 -18.18 29.99
N ASP A 94 -17.07 -17.06 29.35
CA ASP A 94 -18.45 -16.57 29.12
C ASP A 94 -18.94 -16.80 27.68
N THR A 95 -18.07 -17.31 26.79
CA THR A 95 -18.38 -17.62 25.36
C THR A 95 -18.35 -19.12 25.06
N ALA A 96 -18.20 -19.96 26.08
CA ALA A 96 -18.17 -21.40 25.91
C ALA A 96 -19.43 -21.88 25.15
N GLY A 97 -19.21 -22.48 23.97
CA GLY A 97 -20.28 -22.95 23.10
C GLY A 97 -20.78 -21.93 22.05
N LEU A 98 -20.21 -20.72 21.96
CA LEU A 98 -20.54 -19.79 20.87
C LEU A 98 -19.72 -20.06 19.61
N VAL A 99 -20.40 -20.14 18.46
CA VAL A 99 -19.79 -20.41 17.15
C VAL A 99 -20.22 -19.32 16.18
N LEU A 100 -19.26 -18.57 15.65
CA LEU A 100 -19.50 -17.57 14.61
C LEU A 100 -19.22 -18.20 13.24
N VAL A 101 -20.22 -18.18 12.36
CA VAL A 101 -20.16 -18.84 11.06
C VAL A 101 -20.34 -17.81 9.94
N PRO A 102 -19.34 -17.61 9.08
CA PRO A 102 -19.46 -16.74 7.92
C PRO A 102 -20.19 -17.44 6.76
N LEU A 103 -21.07 -16.71 6.09
CA LEU A 103 -21.70 -17.10 4.83
C LEU A 103 -21.00 -16.39 3.68
N LEU A 104 -20.50 -17.19 2.74
CA LEU A 104 -19.71 -16.77 1.60
C LEU A 104 -20.51 -16.91 0.30
N ILE A 105 -20.20 -16.07 -0.68
CA ILE A 105 -20.63 -16.27 -2.08
C ILE A 105 -19.47 -16.82 -2.92
N ASP A 106 -19.72 -17.18 -4.18
CA ASP A 106 -18.74 -17.81 -5.08
C ASP A 106 -17.42 -17.03 -5.23
N SER A 107 -17.46 -15.70 -5.08
CA SER A 107 -16.26 -14.86 -5.10
C SER A 107 -15.39 -14.96 -3.84
N GLY A 108 -15.82 -15.72 -2.83
CA GLY A 108 -15.20 -15.79 -1.50
C GLY A 108 -15.53 -14.59 -0.61
N ALA A 109 -16.45 -13.72 -1.02
CA ALA A 109 -16.88 -12.59 -0.19
C ALA A 109 -17.84 -13.05 0.92
N VAL A 110 -17.60 -12.59 2.14
CA VAL A 110 -18.51 -12.71 3.28
C VAL A 110 -19.69 -11.76 3.05
N VAL A 111 -20.90 -12.32 2.99
CA VAL A 111 -22.15 -11.57 2.80
C VAL A 111 -23.01 -11.54 4.04
N SER A 112 -22.77 -12.46 4.99
CA SER A 112 -23.46 -12.49 6.27
C SER A 112 -22.63 -13.25 7.30
N LEU A 113 -22.84 -12.93 8.57
CA LEU A 113 -22.29 -13.64 9.72
C LEU A 113 -23.44 -14.13 10.58
N ALA A 114 -23.44 -15.41 10.94
CA ALA A 114 -24.40 -15.99 11.85
C ALA A 114 -23.68 -16.46 13.12
N LEU A 115 -24.15 -16.00 14.27
CA LEU A 115 -23.69 -16.42 15.58
C LEU A 115 -24.64 -17.51 16.09
N PHE A 116 -24.07 -18.63 16.51
CA PHE A 116 -24.77 -19.78 17.05
C PHE A 116 -24.37 -20.05 18.49
N GLN A 117 -25.30 -20.59 19.26
CA GLN A 117 -25.04 -21.22 20.54
C GLN A 117 -25.15 -22.74 20.36
N ALA A 118 -24.11 -23.47 20.77
CA ALA A 118 -24.12 -24.91 20.87
C ALA A 118 -24.84 -25.33 22.16
N ASP A 119 -25.90 -26.11 22.01
CA ASP A 119 -26.64 -26.74 23.10
C ASP A 119 -26.63 -28.26 22.87
N GLY A 120 -25.64 -28.94 23.47
CA GLY A 120 -25.32 -30.32 23.13
C GLY A 120 -24.80 -30.42 21.68
N ASP A 121 -25.47 -31.21 20.86
CA ASP A 121 -25.15 -31.39 19.43
C ASP A 121 -25.88 -30.36 18.53
N GLU A 122 -26.89 -29.66 19.03
CA GLU A 122 -27.67 -28.71 18.23
C GLU A 122 -27.05 -27.30 18.21
N LEU A 123 -27.11 -26.65 17.04
CA LEU A 123 -26.70 -25.26 16.82
C LEU A 123 -27.92 -24.37 16.67
N ARG A 124 -28.13 -23.51 17.67
CA ARG A 124 -29.20 -22.51 17.65
C ARG A 124 -28.67 -21.15 17.24
N ALA A 125 -29.16 -20.60 16.13
CA ALA A 125 -28.84 -19.24 15.71
C ALA A 125 -29.34 -18.23 16.76
N ILE A 126 -28.45 -17.36 17.24
CA ILE A 126 -28.75 -16.33 18.24
C ILE A 126 -28.65 -14.91 17.67
N ALA A 127 -27.84 -14.69 16.64
CA ALA A 127 -27.78 -13.43 15.90
C ALA A 127 -27.32 -13.64 14.46
N THR A 128 -27.79 -12.80 13.53
CA THR A 128 -27.31 -12.74 12.15
C THR A 128 -27.02 -11.30 11.79
N LEU A 129 -25.94 -11.06 11.07
CA LEU A 129 -25.45 -9.75 10.67
C LEU A 129 -25.08 -9.75 9.19
N ASP A 130 -25.70 -8.86 8.44
CA ASP A 130 -25.45 -8.71 7.01
C ASP A 130 -24.19 -7.88 6.78
N ILE A 131 -23.35 -8.32 5.83
CA ILE A 131 -22.06 -7.72 5.54
C ILE A 131 -22.07 -7.08 4.15
N ASP A 132 -22.00 -5.76 4.13
CA ASP A 132 -21.83 -4.99 2.90
C ASP A 132 -20.34 -4.85 2.53
N PRO A 133 -19.99 -4.84 1.23
CA PRO A 133 -18.63 -4.53 0.80
C PRO A 133 -18.28 -3.06 1.11
N LEU A 134 -17.01 -2.80 1.41
CA LEU A 134 -16.57 -1.46 1.78
C LEU A 134 -16.55 -0.54 0.56
N PRO A 135 -17.01 0.72 0.67
CA PRO A 135 -16.91 1.67 -0.42
C PRO A 135 -15.45 2.01 -0.70
N LYS A 136 -15.11 2.21 -1.97
CA LYS A 136 -13.75 2.59 -2.40
C LYS A 136 -13.16 3.72 -1.56
N ASP A 137 -13.94 4.77 -1.32
CA ASP A 137 -13.49 5.95 -0.60
C ASP A 137 -13.04 5.69 0.85
N ALA A 138 -13.63 4.70 1.53
CA ALA A 138 -13.22 4.33 2.88
C ALA A 138 -11.88 3.56 2.86
N VAL A 139 -11.69 2.71 1.85
CA VAL A 139 -10.51 1.84 1.76
C VAL A 139 -9.28 2.59 1.23
N ILE A 140 -9.47 3.56 0.34
CA ILE A 140 -8.36 4.25 -0.33
C ILE A 140 -7.98 5.57 0.35
N ALA A 141 -8.66 5.95 1.43
CA ALA A 141 -8.44 7.22 2.11
C ALA A 141 -6.94 7.47 2.42
N PRO A 142 -6.15 6.49 2.92
CA PRO A 142 -4.71 6.68 3.15
C PRO A 142 -3.88 6.90 1.89
N LEU A 143 -4.37 6.43 0.73
CA LEU A 143 -3.66 6.45 -0.55
C LEU A 143 -3.95 7.71 -1.38
N ARG A 144 -4.93 8.53 -0.98
CA ARG A 144 -5.35 9.73 -1.74
C ARG A 144 -4.23 10.75 -1.96
N HIS A 145 -3.18 10.68 -1.15
CA HIS A 145 -2.04 11.59 -1.21
C HIS A 145 -0.79 10.98 -1.86
N ARG A 146 -0.91 9.84 -2.55
CA ARG A 146 0.18 9.27 -3.35
C ARG A 146 0.37 10.05 -4.64
N SER A 147 1.65 10.26 -4.99
CA SER A 147 2.09 10.83 -6.28
C SER A 147 1.58 10.03 -7.48
N GLN A 148 1.30 8.73 -7.32
CA GLN A 148 0.70 7.86 -8.33
C GLN A 148 -0.49 7.11 -7.71
N PRO A 149 -1.74 7.56 -7.92
CA PRO A 149 -2.90 6.80 -7.50
C PRO A 149 -3.02 5.54 -8.36
N PRO A 150 -3.37 4.40 -7.77
CA PRO A 150 -3.60 3.16 -8.52
C PRO A 150 -4.71 3.30 -9.57
N THR A 151 -4.47 2.72 -10.75
CA THR A 151 -5.22 3.00 -11.97
C THR A 151 -6.46 2.12 -12.16
N ALA A 152 -6.56 0.97 -11.48
CA ALA A 152 -7.68 0.04 -11.62
C ALA A 152 -8.17 -0.49 -10.26
N MET A 153 -8.84 0.39 -9.51
CA MET A 153 -9.46 0.04 -8.23
C MET A 153 -10.95 -0.26 -8.40
N PRO A 154 -11.48 -1.31 -7.75
CA PRO A 154 -12.90 -1.61 -7.77
C PRO A 154 -13.71 -0.51 -7.08
N ALA A 155 -15.01 -0.41 -7.43
CA ALA A 155 -15.93 0.54 -6.81
C ALA A 155 -16.22 0.19 -5.33
N SER A 156 -16.15 -1.10 -4.99
CA SER A 156 -16.29 -1.60 -3.63
C SER A 156 -15.31 -2.75 -3.37
N PHE A 157 -15.00 -2.95 -2.09
CA PHE A 157 -13.98 -3.88 -1.63
C PHE A 157 -14.65 -4.96 -0.77
N ALA A 158 -14.62 -6.20 -1.26
CA ALA A 158 -15.23 -7.32 -0.55
C ALA A 158 -14.41 -7.71 0.69
N LEU A 159 -15.11 -8.04 1.77
CA LEU A 159 -14.54 -8.66 2.96
C LEU A 159 -14.57 -10.18 2.75
N THR A 160 -13.48 -10.87 3.04
CA THR A 160 -13.28 -12.28 2.63
C THR A 160 -12.99 -13.22 3.79
N ARG A 161 -12.61 -12.68 4.96
CA ARG A 161 -12.28 -13.49 6.13
C ARG A 161 -12.68 -12.80 7.42
N VAL A 162 -12.97 -13.62 8.43
CA VAL A 162 -13.10 -13.21 9.82
C VAL A 162 -11.82 -13.60 10.55
N VAL A 163 -11.18 -12.66 11.24
CA VAL A 163 -9.93 -12.91 11.98
C VAL A 163 -10.11 -12.45 13.42
N PRO A 164 -9.85 -13.31 14.42
CA PRO A 164 -9.81 -12.89 15.82
C PRO A 164 -8.81 -11.75 16.02
N LEU A 165 -9.26 -10.68 16.67
CA LEU A 165 -8.34 -9.69 17.21
C LEU A 165 -7.89 -10.19 18.59
N PRO A 166 -6.59 -10.27 18.88
CA PRO A 166 -6.12 -10.69 20.21
C PRO A 166 -6.84 -9.89 21.30
N ALA A 167 -7.19 -10.53 22.41
CA ALA A 167 -7.88 -9.85 23.50
C ALA A 167 -7.04 -8.66 23.99
N ALA A 168 -7.70 -7.54 24.23
CA ALA A 168 -7.07 -6.39 24.88
C ALA A 168 -6.49 -6.85 26.23
N PRO A 169 -5.24 -6.49 26.57
CA PRO A 169 -4.66 -6.89 27.86
C PRO A 169 -5.41 -6.31 29.07
N VAL A 170 -6.18 -5.23 28.88
CA VAL A 170 -7.20 -4.78 29.83
C VAL A 170 -8.54 -5.37 29.41
N ALA A 171 -9.30 -5.90 30.38
CA ALA A 171 -10.59 -6.52 30.14
C ALA A 171 -11.56 -5.53 29.48
N THR A 172 -11.76 -5.69 28.17
CA THR A 172 -12.91 -5.12 27.45
C THR A 172 -13.99 -6.20 27.43
N ALA A 173 -15.23 -5.82 27.74
CA ALA A 173 -16.33 -6.77 27.67
C ALA A 173 -16.56 -7.19 26.21
N GLY A 174 -16.86 -8.47 25.97
CA GLY A 174 -17.07 -8.99 24.62
C GLY A 174 -15.82 -9.54 23.93
N THR A 175 -16.01 -10.08 22.74
CA THR A 175 -14.93 -10.58 21.87
C THR A 175 -14.78 -9.67 20.67
N TRP A 176 -13.53 -9.30 20.36
CA TRP A 176 -13.21 -8.43 19.23
C TRP A 176 -12.66 -9.23 18.07
N LEU A 177 -13.17 -8.95 16.88
CA LEU A 177 -12.78 -9.58 15.63
C LEU A 177 -12.58 -8.50 14.55
N THR A 178 -11.98 -8.91 13.46
CA THR A 178 -11.87 -8.11 12.24
C THR A 178 -12.47 -8.88 11.08
N LEU A 179 -13.28 -8.20 10.29
CA LEU A 179 -13.65 -8.66 8.95
C LEU A 179 -12.67 -8.03 7.99
N GLU A 180 -11.96 -8.83 7.20
CA GLU A 180 -10.83 -8.33 6.43
C GLU A 180 -10.88 -8.75 4.96
N GLY A 181 -10.26 -7.92 4.14
CA GLY A 181 -9.85 -8.23 2.79
C GLY A 181 -8.45 -7.71 2.50
N THR A 182 -7.91 -8.14 1.38
CA THR A 182 -6.62 -7.66 0.86
C THR A 182 -6.75 -7.34 -0.60
N TRP A 183 -6.21 -6.21 -1.00
CA TRP A 183 -6.15 -5.79 -2.40
C TRP A 183 -4.71 -5.53 -2.79
N GLN A 184 -4.33 -5.95 -3.99
CA GLN A 184 -2.96 -5.83 -4.50
C GLN A 184 -2.97 -5.29 -5.93
N GLN A 185 -2.13 -4.27 -6.20
CA GLN A 185 -1.89 -3.75 -7.55
C GLN A 185 -0.52 -3.07 -7.60
N GLN A 186 0.26 -3.31 -8.67
CA GLN A 186 1.55 -2.63 -8.91
C GLN A 186 2.51 -2.67 -7.71
N GLY A 187 2.56 -3.80 -7.00
CA GLY A 187 3.41 -3.97 -5.81
C GLY A 187 2.92 -3.26 -4.53
N LEU A 188 1.78 -2.57 -4.58
CA LEU A 188 1.07 -2.09 -3.39
C LEU A 188 0.18 -3.22 -2.85
N THR A 189 0.34 -3.55 -1.58
CA THR A 189 -0.61 -4.40 -0.84
C THR A 189 -1.36 -3.54 0.15
N LEU A 190 -2.68 -3.54 0.05
CA LEU A 190 -3.59 -2.84 0.95
C LEU A 190 -4.39 -3.88 1.72
N ARG A 191 -4.19 -3.93 3.03
CA ARG A 191 -5.09 -4.67 3.93
C ARG A 191 -6.21 -3.74 4.34
N TYR A 192 -7.44 -4.20 4.39
CA TYR A 192 -8.57 -3.38 4.81
C TYR A 192 -9.60 -4.24 5.54
N GLY A 193 -10.49 -3.60 6.27
CA GLY A 193 -11.50 -4.32 7.03
C GLY A 193 -12.47 -3.45 7.78
N GLN A 194 -13.27 -4.10 8.61
CA GLN A 194 -14.14 -3.51 9.62
C GLN A 194 -13.92 -4.22 10.95
N LEU A 195 -14.05 -3.48 12.04
CA LEU A 195 -14.05 -4.05 13.39
C LEU A 195 -15.42 -4.66 13.68
N LEU A 196 -15.42 -5.84 14.30
CA LEU A 196 -16.60 -6.57 14.72
C LEU A 196 -16.50 -6.83 16.22
N HIS A 197 -17.53 -6.44 16.95
CA HIS A 197 -17.66 -6.72 18.38
C HIS A 197 -18.78 -7.73 18.64
N VAL A 198 -18.47 -8.74 19.44
CA VAL A 198 -19.43 -9.74 19.91
C VAL A 198 -19.67 -9.51 21.40
N ASN A 199 -20.92 -9.22 21.76
CA ASN A 199 -21.30 -8.86 23.12
C ASN A 199 -21.66 -10.09 23.97
N HIS A 200 -21.05 -10.20 25.16
CA HIS A 200 -21.31 -11.29 26.12
C HIS A 200 -22.40 -10.85 27.08
N GLN A 201 -23.66 -11.11 26.74
CA GLN A 201 -24.76 -10.88 27.69
C GLN A 201 -24.88 -12.11 28.60
N ASN A 202 -24.51 -11.99 29.88
CA ASN A 202 -24.61 -13.08 30.87
C ASN A 202 -26.02 -13.69 30.87
N GLN A 203 -26.17 -14.89 30.30
CA GLN A 203 -27.45 -15.60 30.19
C GLN A 203 -28.08 -15.91 31.56
N HIS A 204 -27.30 -15.91 32.64
CA HIS A 204 -27.80 -16.27 33.98
C HIS A 204 -28.79 -15.28 34.60
N GLN A 205 -28.90 -14.03 34.12
CA GLN A 205 -29.84 -13.06 34.71
C GLN A 205 -31.21 -12.98 34.01
N ASN A 206 -31.37 -13.53 32.81
CA ASN A 206 -32.62 -13.41 32.04
C ASN A 206 -33.61 -14.57 32.24
N GLN A 207 -33.30 -15.59 33.04
CA GLN A 207 -34.21 -16.74 33.23
C GLN A 207 -35.46 -16.44 34.07
N HIS A 208 -35.56 -15.28 34.73
CA HIS A 208 -36.72 -14.94 35.57
C HIS A 208 -37.62 -13.81 35.05
N GLN A 209 -37.31 -13.17 33.91
CA GLN A 209 -38.15 -12.08 33.41
C GLN A 209 -38.42 -12.13 31.90
N ASN A 210 -39.68 -12.40 31.60
CA ASN A 210 -40.49 -11.82 30.53
C ASN A 210 -40.55 -12.50 29.15
N GLN A 211 -41.70 -13.12 28.93
CA GLN A 211 -42.30 -13.60 27.67
C GLN A 211 -42.66 -12.47 26.65
N HIS A 212 -41.96 -11.33 26.65
CA HIS A 212 -42.30 -10.20 25.76
C HIS A 212 -41.13 -9.58 24.96
N GLN A 213 -39.98 -10.25 24.82
CA GLN A 213 -38.80 -9.66 24.18
C GLN A 213 -38.36 -10.38 22.89
N ASN A 214 -39.11 -10.18 21.80
CA ASN A 214 -38.63 -10.51 20.44
C ASN A 214 -37.90 -9.34 19.73
N GLN A 215 -37.60 -8.24 20.44
CA GLN A 215 -36.95 -7.05 19.84
C GLN A 215 -35.49 -6.82 20.28
N HIS A 216 -34.91 -7.64 21.17
CA HIS A 216 -33.54 -7.43 21.70
C HIS A 216 -32.46 -8.36 21.12
N GLN A 217 -32.78 -9.27 20.20
CA GLN A 217 -31.81 -10.28 19.69
C GLN A 217 -30.72 -9.71 18.75
N ASN A 218 -30.88 -8.49 18.20
CA ASN A 218 -29.91 -7.91 17.26
C ASN A 218 -28.70 -7.20 17.89
N GLN A 219 -28.50 -7.22 19.21
CA GLN A 219 -27.41 -6.47 19.87
C GLN A 219 -26.17 -7.31 20.20
N GLN A 220 -26.09 -8.54 19.71
CA GLN A 220 -24.94 -9.43 19.98
C GLN A 220 -23.77 -9.26 19.01
N LEU A 221 -24.03 -8.90 17.75
CA LEU A 221 -22.99 -8.62 16.75
C LEU A 221 -23.06 -7.15 16.35
N THR A 222 -21.95 -6.42 16.48
CA THR A 222 -21.88 -5.00 16.10
C THR A 222 -20.71 -4.75 15.16
N LEU A 223 -20.99 -4.23 13.96
CA LEU A 223 -19.96 -3.64 13.08
C LEU A 223 -19.63 -2.23 13.54
N LEU A 224 -18.33 -1.95 13.56
CA LEU A 224 -17.76 -0.67 13.95
C LEU A 224 -16.98 -0.09 12.77
N GLU A 225 -16.03 0.79 13.07
CA GLU A 225 -15.34 1.61 12.08
C GLU A 225 -14.59 0.78 11.03
N PRO A 226 -14.70 1.17 9.73
CA PRO A 226 -13.85 0.61 8.69
C PRO A 226 -12.41 1.10 8.86
N TRP A 227 -11.48 0.29 8.39
CA TRP A 227 -10.06 0.59 8.46
C TRP A 227 -9.32 0.10 7.22
N SER A 228 -8.17 0.71 6.95
CA SER A 228 -7.26 0.26 5.90
C SER A 228 -5.81 0.50 6.30
N SER A 229 -4.91 -0.36 5.85
CA SER A 229 -3.49 -0.32 6.18
C SER A 229 -2.67 -0.62 4.91
N PRO A 230 -2.11 0.42 4.27
CA PRO A 230 -1.12 0.26 3.20
C PRO A 230 0.18 -0.40 3.69
N ALA A 231 0.44 -0.37 4.99
CA ALA A 231 1.53 -1.09 5.64
C ALA A 231 1.26 -2.60 5.79
N ASN A 232 0.08 -3.08 5.37
CA ASN A 232 -0.38 -4.46 5.48
C ASN A 232 -0.39 -4.99 6.93
N LYS A 233 -0.66 -4.12 7.91
CA LYS A 233 -0.74 -4.47 9.32
C LYS A 233 -2.21 -4.50 9.79
N PRO A 234 -2.59 -5.41 10.69
CA PRO A 234 -3.89 -5.36 11.33
C PRO A 234 -3.95 -4.20 12.34
N PRO A 235 -5.16 -3.80 12.78
CA PRO A 235 -5.33 -2.99 13.98
C PRO A 235 -4.65 -3.62 15.20
N GLN A 236 -4.12 -2.80 16.09
CA GLN A 236 -3.38 -3.26 17.28
C GLN A 236 -3.90 -2.57 18.54
N TRP A 237 -4.07 -3.35 19.61
CA TRP A 237 -4.35 -2.81 20.94
C TRP A 237 -3.12 -2.10 21.50
N VAL A 238 -3.34 -0.91 22.02
CA VAL A 238 -2.33 -0.03 22.59
C VAL A 238 -2.92 0.76 23.74
N ASP A 239 -2.05 1.27 24.60
CA ASP A 239 -2.42 2.21 25.66
C ASP A 239 -2.20 3.64 25.15
N LEU A 240 -3.27 4.36 24.87
CA LEU A 240 -3.24 5.79 24.51
C LEU A 240 -3.65 6.66 25.70
N ASP A 241 -4.60 6.25 26.50
CA ASP A 241 -5.22 7.10 27.52
C ASP A 241 -4.59 6.98 28.92
N GLY A 242 -3.73 5.99 29.13
CA GLY A 242 -3.01 5.75 30.38
C GLY A 242 -3.66 4.71 31.30
N ASP A 243 -4.82 4.17 30.93
CA ASP A 243 -5.56 3.17 31.70
C ASP A 243 -5.25 1.73 31.25
N GLY A 244 -4.23 1.57 30.39
CA GLY A 244 -3.73 0.31 29.86
C GLY A 244 -4.13 0.08 28.40
N PRO A 245 -3.74 -1.05 27.79
CA PRO A 245 -3.94 -1.28 26.35
C PRO A 245 -5.39 -1.63 25.97
N SER A 246 -6.28 -0.63 26.03
CA SER A 246 -7.69 -0.71 25.64
C SER A 246 -8.03 0.15 24.41
N ASP A 247 -7.05 0.81 23.80
CA ASP A 247 -7.24 1.65 22.61
C ASP A 247 -6.72 0.95 21.36
N LEU A 248 -7.15 1.38 20.19
CA LEU A 248 -6.74 0.80 18.91
C LEU A 248 -5.87 1.77 18.11
N ILE A 249 -4.81 1.24 17.51
CA ILE A 249 -4.05 1.92 16.46
C ILE A 249 -4.20 1.18 15.13
N ILE A 250 -4.40 1.95 14.07
CA ILE A 250 -4.32 1.50 12.68
C ILE A 250 -3.11 2.17 12.04
N ASP A 251 -2.25 1.37 11.40
CA ASP A 251 -1.07 1.84 10.68
C ASP A 251 -1.43 2.13 9.22
N GLU A 252 -1.68 3.41 8.92
CA GLU A 252 -1.99 3.95 7.60
C GLU A 252 -0.75 4.46 6.85
N THR A 253 0.46 4.18 7.36
CA THR A 253 1.74 4.70 6.83
C THR A 253 1.92 4.39 5.35
N VAL A 254 2.34 5.40 4.57
CA VAL A 254 2.65 5.27 3.15
C VAL A 254 4.08 5.75 2.88
N GLY A 255 4.97 4.80 2.57
CA GLY A 255 6.37 5.12 2.29
C GLY A 255 7.06 5.71 3.52
N LEU A 256 7.60 6.92 3.39
CA LEU A 256 8.28 7.63 4.49
C LEU A 256 7.33 8.44 5.37
N GLU A 257 6.07 8.62 4.95
CA GLU A 257 5.12 9.45 5.69
C GLU A 257 4.37 8.60 6.72
N PRO A 258 4.69 8.70 8.03
CA PRO A 258 3.96 7.97 9.05
C PRO A 258 2.55 8.53 9.18
N ALA A 259 1.58 7.63 9.24
CA ALA A 259 0.19 7.94 9.49
C ALA A 259 -0.38 6.85 10.40
N LEU A 260 -0.50 7.15 11.69
CA LEU A 260 -1.17 6.29 12.65
C LEU A 260 -2.50 6.92 13.02
N GLN A 261 -3.58 6.15 12.92
CA GLN A 261 -4.88 6.54 13.43
C GLN A 261 -5.12 5.87 14.78
N GLY A 262 -5.35 6.67 15.82
CA GLY A 262 -5.71 6.18 17.14
C GLY A 262 -7.21 6.27 17.39
N TRP A 263 -7.77 5.25 18.03
CA TRP A 263 -9.16 5.16 18.42
C TRP A 263 -9.27 4.79 19.89
N GLN A 264 -9.95 5.63 20.66
CA GLN A 264 -10.28 5.33 22.04
C GLN A 264 -11.55 4.48 22.10
N VAL A 265 -11.52 3.39 22.87
CA VAL A 265 -12.64 2.46 22.98
C VAL A 265 -13.35 2.64 24.31
N PHE A 266 -14.60 3.09 24.25
CA PHE A 266 -15.41 3.29 25.44
C PHE A 266 -16.40 2.15 25.61
N SER A 267 -16.20 1.36 26.67
CA SER A 267 -17.19 0.40 27.14
C SER A 267 -18.31 1.18 27.84
N GLY A 268 -19.56 1.08 27.38
CA GLY A 268 -20.68 1.95 27.79
C GLY A 268 -21.17 1.84 29.26
N GLY A 269 -20.29 1.54 30.22
CA GLY A 269 -20.52 1.58 31.67
C GLY A 269 -21.50 0.54 32.23
N ARG A 270 -22.20 -0.20 31.36
CA ARG A 270 -23.16 -1.26 31.71
C ARG A 270 -22.74 -2.56 31.04
N ALA A 271 -22.88 -3.68 31.76
CA ALA A 271 -22.74 -5.01 31.17
C ALA A 271 -23.72 -5.14 30.00
N GLY A 272 -23.22 -5.48 28.81
CA GLY A 272 -24.03 -5.57 27.60
C GLY A 272 -24.17 -4.27 26.78
N ALA A 273 -23.53 -3.16 27.13
CA ALA A 273 -23.54 -1.97 26.30
C ALA A 273 -22.62 -2.12 25.07
N THR A 274 -23.11 -1.73 23.90
CA THR A 274 -22.32 -1.68 22.67
C THR A 274 -21.13 -0.73 22.86
N PRO A 275 -19.89 -1.16 22.59
CA PRO A 275 -18.75 -0.27 22.64
C PRO A 275 -18.88 0.79 21.56
N HIS A 276 -18.43 2.00 21.86
CA HIS A 276 -18.28 3.05 20.85
C HIS A 276 -16.83 3.49 20.78
N MET A 277 -16.41 3.89 19.58
CA MET A 277 -15.05 4.28 19.30
C MET A 277 -14.99 5.77 18.98
N GLN A 278 -13.98 6.45 19.51
CA GLN A 278 -13.73 7.85 19.22
C GLN A 278 -12.32 8.03 18.67
N SER A 279 -12.22 8.59 17.47
CA SER A 279 -10.93 8.93 16.87
C SER A 279 -10.22 10.01 17.69
N VAL A 280 -8.92 9.82 17.93
CA VAL A 280 -8.06 10.84 18.56
C VAL A 280 -7.98 12.05 17.64
N SER A 281 -8.52 13.18 18.09
CA SER A 281 -8.62 14.38 17.26
C SER A 281 -7.29 15.13 17.21
N TRP A 282 -6.94 15.66 16.04
CA TRP A 282 -5.81 16.59 15.89
C TRP A 282 -6.21 18.07 15.90
N VAL A 283 -7.50 18.37 16.08
CA VAL A 283 -8.04 19.74 15.97
C VAL A 283 -8.60 20.24 17.29
N ARG A 284 -9.25 19.34 18.05
CA ARG A 284 -9.91 19.68 19.30
C ARG A 284 -8.90 19.68 20.46
N VAL A 285 -8.95 20.72 21.28
CA VAL A 285 -8.30 20.73 22.60
C VAL A 285 -9.25 19.99 23.56
N PRO A 286 -8.83 18.87 24.16
CA PRO A 286 -9.72 18.03 24.97
C PRO A 286 -9.80 18.47 26.44
N VAL A 287 -9.02 19.46 26.84
CA VAL A 287 -8.89 19.95 28.23
C VAL A 287 -9.29 21.42 28.34
N ASP A 288 -9.69 21.85 29.55
CA ASP A 288 -9.78 23.27 29.86
C ASP A 288 -8.37 23.83 30.06
N ALA A 289 -7.78 24.28 28.95
CA ALA A 289 -6.40 24.77 28.95
C ALA A 289 -6.27 26.23 29.43
N GLY A 290 -7.36 26.96 29.68
CA GLY A 290 -7.32 28.37 30.07
C GLY A 290 -6.33 29.20 29.23
N GLY A 291 -5.39 29.88 29.89
CA GLY A 291 -4.34 30.67 29.22
C GLY A 291 -3.36 29.86 28.35
N GLN A 292 -3.32 28.53 28.49
CA GLN A 292 -2.48 27.62 27.69
C GLN A 292 -3.17 27.11 26.42
N ALA A 293 -4.44 27.48 26.17
CA ALA A 293 -5.19 27.01 25.01
C ALA A 293 -4.49 27.31 23.68
N GLY A 294 -3.87 28.49 23.55
CA GLY A 294 -3.10 28.85 22.36
C GLY A 294 -1.86 27.97 22.16
N ALA A 295 -1.13 27.67 23.23
CA ALA A 295 0.03 26.78 23.18
C ALA A 295 -0.37 25.35 22.82
N TYR A 296 -1.51 24.86 23.34
CA TYR A 296 -2.06 23.56 22.99
C TYR A 296 -2.46 23.49 21.51
N GLN A 297 -3.20 24.49 21.02
CA GLN A 297 -3.57 24.58 19.61
C GLN A 297 -2.34 24.65 18.69
N GLN A 298 -1.27 25.33 19.11
CA GLN A 298 -0.01 25.35 18.38
C GLN A 298 0.63 23.95 18.32
N ALA A 299 0.65 23.21 19.42
CA ALA A 299 1.15 21.83 19.44
C ALA A 299 0.36 20.91 18.50
N LEU A 300 -0.97 21.02 18.51
CA LEU A 300 -1.84 20.30 17.57
C LEU A 300 -1.62 20.72 16.11
N ARG A 301 -1.35 22.01 15.85
CA ARG A 301 -1.00 22.49 14.50
C ARG A 301 0.31 21.86 14.01
N LEU A 302 1.31 21.75 14.89
CA LEU A 302 2.57 21.06 14.57
C LEU A 302 2.31 19.58 14.24
N ALA A 303 1.53 18.88 15.05
CA ALA A 303 1.14 17.48 14.81
C ALA A 303 0.42 17.31 13.46
N ARG A 304 -0.57 18.16 13.15
CA ARG A 304 -1.26 18.18 11.85
C ARG A 304 -0.34 18.49 10.67
N GLY A 305 0.75 19.21 10.90
CA GLY A 305 1.80 19.45 9.92
C GLY A 305 2.76 18.28 9.75
N GLY A 306 2.67 17.25 10.60
CA GLY A 306 3.60 16.12 10.65
C GLY A 306 4.87 16.39 11.48
N LEU A 307 4.96 17.51 12.20
CA LEU A 307 6.13 17.84 13.04
C LEU A 307 6.05 17.16 14.41
N TRP A 308 6.08 15.83 14.41
CA TRP A 308 5.79 15.01 15.57
C TRP A 308 6.75 15.24 16.75
N PRO A 309 8.09 15.28 16.61
CA PRO A 309 8.98 15.50 17.76
C PRO A 309 8.81 16.88 18.39
N LYS A 310 8.55 17.92 17.57
CA LYS A 310 8.28 19.28 18.08
C LYS A 310 6.93 19.29 18.80
N ALA A 311 5.88 18.72 18.20
CA ALA A 311 4.57 18.60 18.82
C ALA A 311 4.63 17.85 20.17
N GLN A 312 5.39 16.76 20.23
CA GLN A 312 5.64 15.98 21.44
C GLN A 312 6.25 16.87 22.53
N THR A 313 7.31 17.61 22.19
CA THR A 313 7.98 18.51 23.14
C THR A 313 7.01 19.55 23.70
N HIS A 314 6.21 20.19 22.84
CA HIS A 314 5.23 21.20 23.25
C HIS A 314 4.13 20.62 24.14
N LEU A 315 3.56 19.45 23.80
CA LEU A 315 2.53 18.80 24.61
C LEU A 315 3.08 18.25 25.93
N GLY A 316 4.30 17.73 25.96
CA GLY A 316 4.94 17.26 27.20
C GLY A 316 5.17 18.39 28.21
N GLN A 317 5.56 19.58 27.73
CA GLN A 317 5.63 20.78 28.58
C GLN A 317 4.26 21.18 29.12
N LEU A 318 3.22 21.12 28.27
CA LEU A 318 1.85 21.43 28.66
C LEU A 318 1.29 20.43 29.68
N LYS A 319 1.59 19.13 29.56
CA LYS A 319 1.23 18.11 30.55
C LYS A 319 1.75 18.49 31.93
N THR A 320 3.00 18.93 32.01
CA THR A 320 3.61 19.40 33.27
C THR A 320 2.93 20.67 33.79
N ALA A 321 2.62 21.63 32.91
CA ALA A 321 2.00 22.90 33.28
C ALA A 321 0.52 22.77 33.71
N LEU A 322 -0.23 21.87 33.09
CA LEU A 322 -1.65 21.65 33.36
C LEU A 322 -1.86 20.73 34.58
N GLY A 323 -0.92 19.84 34.88
CA GLY A 323 -0.96 18.97 36.05
C GLY A 323 -2.28 18.19 36.12
N GLN A 324 -3.10 18.49 37.15
CA GLN A 324 -4.41 17.84 37.36
C GLN A 324 -5.46 18.17 36.28
N GLY A 325 -5.24 19.19 35.45
CA GLY A 325 -6.09 19.51 34.30
C GLY A 325 -5.84 18.62 33.08
N TRP A 326 -4.83 17.73 33.13
CA TRP A 326 -4.52 16.79 32.06
C TRP A 326 -5.43 15.56 32.13
N ASN A 327 -6.23 15.32 31.08
CA ASN A 327 -7.22 14.25 31.05
C ASN A 327 -6.83 13.11 30.07
N PRO A 328 -7.53 11.96 30.10
CA PRO A 328 -7.18 10.80 29.26
C PRO A 328 -7.21 11.08 27.75
N ALA A 329 -8.07 11.99 27.29
CA ALA A 329 -8.10 12.41 25.89
C ALA A 329 -6.88 13.26 25.48
N ALA A 330 -6.34 14.09 26.39
CA ALA A 330 -5.06 14.78 26.19
C ALA A 330 -3.87 13.80 26.20
N GLU A 331 -3.91 12.82 27.11
CA GLU A 331 -2.92 11.73 27.14
C GLU A 331 -2.91 10.96 25.82
N ALA A 332 -4.08 10.61 25.28
CA ALA A 332 -4.20 9.92 24.00
C ALA A 332 -3.60 10.69 22.83
N GLN A 333 -3.78 12.02 22.80
CA GLN A 333 -3.13 12.88 21.80
C GLN A 333 -1.61 12.87 21.96
N LEU A 334 -1.09 13.02 23.18
CA LEU A 334 0.35 13.00 23.44
C LEU A 334 0.96 11.66 23.05
N ARG A 335 0.43 10.54 23.52
CA ARG A 335 0.97 9.20 23.24
C ARG A 335 0.89 8.83 21.78
N LEU A 336 -0.16 9.22 21.07
CA LEU A 336 -0.23 9.02 19.63
C LEU A 336 0.82 9.87 18.90
N ILE A 337 1.09 11.10 19.35
CA ILE A 337 2.19 11.94 18.83
C ILE A 337 3.55 11.31 19.13
N GLU A 338 3.77 10.77 20.33
CA GLU A 338 5.02 10.08 20.70
C GLU A 338 5.31 8.90 19.77
N ARG A 339 4.28 8.12 19.41
CA ARG A 339 4.43 6.99 18.47
C ARG A 339 4.81 7.48 17.07
N HIS A 340 4.18 8.54 16.58
CA HIS A 340 4.60 9.12 15.30
C HIS A 340 6.03 9.68 15.35
N ALA A 341 6.38 10.37 16.44
CA ALA A 341 7.71 10.94 16.65
C ALA A 341 8.77 9.84 16.71
N MET A 342 8.50 8.72 17.38
CA MET A 342 9.39 7.57 17.40
C MET A 342 9.63 7.04 15.98
N ILE A 343 8.60 6.93 15.14
CA ILE A 343 8.75 6.48 13.76
C ILE A 343 9.59 7.46 12.93
N THR A 344 9.29 8.77 12.97
CA THR A 344 10.08 9.75 12.20
C THR A 344 11.51 9.86 12.68
N HIS A 345 11.73 9.71 13.98
CA HIS A 345 13.05 9.76 14.58
C HIS A 345 13.88 8.56 14.13
N GLN A 346 13.32 7.35 14.23
CA GLN A 346 13.95 6.12 13.72
C GLN A 346 14.24 6.23 12.22
N GLN A 347 13.32 6.78 11.44
CA GLN A 347 13.53 7.06 10.03
C GLN A 347 14.69 8.05 9.83
N ALA A 348 14.75 9.17 10.56
CA ALA A 348 15.83 10.14 10.42
C ALA A 348 17.22 9.62 10.82
N GLU A 349 17.28 8.65 11.73
CA GLU A 349 18.51 8.00 12.18
C GLU A 349 18.89 6.78 11.36
N GLN A 350 17.99 6.32 10.49
CA GLN A 350 18.25 5.21 9.61
C GLN A 350 19.27 5.59 8.53
N ASP A 351 20.14 4.65 8.18
CA ASP A 351 20.98 4.76 7.00
C ASP A 351 20.14 4.59 5.73
N TRP A 352 19.94 5.70 5.01
CA TRP A 352 19.16 5.72 3.77
C TRP A 352 19.98 5.39 2.54
N SER A 353 19.35 4.67 1.61
CA SER A 353 19.95 4.28 0.33
C SER A 353 20.36 5.46 -0.56
N THR A 354 19.68 6.59 -0.47
CA THR A 354 20.02 7.78 -1.26
C THR A 354 20.18 8.99 -0.34
N PRO A 355 21.20 9.85 -0.58
CA PRO A 355 21.34 11.11 0.16
C PRO A 355 20.06 11.96 0.14
N THR A 356 19.31 11.94 -0.96
CA THR A 356 18.00 12.62 -1.06
C THR A 356 16.94 12.02 -0.13
N GLN A 357 16.89 10.69 0.05
CA GLN A 357 16.01 10.07 1.05
C GLN A 357 16.46 10.39 2.48
N ALA A 358 17.76 10.40 2.76
CA ALA A 358 18.29 10.79 4.07
C ALA A 358 17.85 12.20 4.45
N ILE A 359 18.05 13.14 3.54
CA ILE A 359 17.63 14.52 3.73
C ILE A 359 16.11 14.60 3.92
N LEU A 360 15.30 13.85 3.15
CA LEU A 360 13.85 13.84 3.34
C LEU A 360 13.40 13.26 4.68
N ALA A 361 14.03 12.18 5.16
CA ALA A 361 13.72 11.63 6.48
C ALA A 361 14.05 12.63 7.59
N LEU A 362 15.17 13.35 7.48
CA LEU A 362 15.52 14.45 8.39
C LEU A 362 14.47 15.58 8.34
N LEU A 363 13.95 15.92 7.15
CA LEU A 363 12.89 16.92 7.00
C LEU A 363 11.55 16.46 7.60
N ILE A 364 11.20 15.19 7.40
CA ILE A 364 10.02 14.55 7.98
C ILE A 364 10.11 14.59 9.52
N ASP A 365 11.27 14.31 10.10
CA ASP A 365 11.50 14.42 11.55
C ASP A 365 11.60 15.88 12.04
N GLY A 366 11.67 16.87 11.14
CA GLY A 366 11.76 18.28 11.47
C GLY A 366 13.16 18.75 11.89
N ARG A 367 14.22 18.01 11.52
CA ARG A 367 15.63 18.35 11.72
C ARG A 367 16.15 19.25 10.59
N TRP A 368 15.56 20.45 10.47
CA TRP A 368 15.73 21.35 9.32
C TRP A 368 17.18 21.75 9.03
N GLU A 369 17.93 22.14 10.07
CA GLU A 369 19.33 22.57 9.92
C GLU A 369 20.22 21.40 9.49
N THR A 370 20.04 20.22 10.11
CA THR A 370 20.84 19.02 9.76
C THR A 370 20.59 18.62 8.30
N ALA A 371 19.33 18.61 7.86
CA ALA A 371 18.96 18.37 6.48
C ALA A 371 19.61 19.39 5.53
N LEU A 372 19.59 20.69 5.90
CA LEU A 372 20.15 21.76 5.08
C LEU A 372 21.68 21.63 4.96
N THR A 373 22.38 21.38 6.08
CA THR A 373 23.83 21.17 6.07
C THR A 373 24.24 20.01 5.16
N GLN A 374 23.49 18.91 5.16
CA GLN A 374 23.74 17.78 4.26
C GLN A 374 23.56 18.17 2.79
N LEU A 375 22.51 18.94 2.47
CA LEU A 375 22.29 19.44 1.12
C LEU A 375 23.40 20.41 0.67
N GLU A 376 23.82 21.31 1.54
CA GLU A 376 24.88 22.29 1.28
C GLU A 376 26.25 21.65 1.07
N THR A 377 26.52 20.54 1.77
CA THR A 377 27.74 19.74 1.59
C THR A 377 27.74 18.99 0.26
N SER A 378 26.58 18.84 -0.39
CA SER A 378 26.44 18.15 -1.67
C SER A 378 25.51 18.92 -2.64
N PRO A 379 25.94 20.09 -3.17
CA PRO A 379 25.09 20.95 -3.99
C PRO A 379 24.53 20.28 -5.26
N ARG A 380 25.21 19.25 -5.77
CA ARG A 380 24.75 18.40 -6.88
C ARG A 380 23.41 17.69 -6.63
N LEU A 381 22.99 17.56 -5.37
CA LEU A 381 21.72 16.94 -4.99
C LEU A 381 20.53 17.90 -5.07
N VAL A 382 20.78 19.21 -5.18
CA VAL A 382 19.73 20.24 -5.15
C VAL A 382 18.68 20.03 -6.25
N PRO A 383 19.02 19.77 -7.53
CA PRO A 383 18.00 19.52 -8.55
C PRO A 383 17.11 18.32 -8.23
N ALA A 384 17.71 17.19 -7.83
CA ALA A 384 16.97 15.97 -7.45
C ALA A 384 16.06 16.21 -6.22
N MET A 385 16.53 17.01 -5.26
CA MET A 385 15.73 17.40 -4.10
C MET A 385 14.54 18.27 -4.50
N ILE A 386 14.74 19.28 -5.36
CA ILE A 386 13.65 20.14 -5.87
C ILE A 386 12.62 19.30 -6.61
N THR A 387 13.02 18.41 -7.51
CA THR A 387 12.09 17.50 -8.20
C THR A 387 11.26 16.69 -7.21
N ARG A 388 11.89 16.18 -6.14
CA ARG A 388 11.20 15.36 -5.15
C ARG A 388 10.26 16.15 -4.25
N LEU A 389 10.66 17.36 -3.85
CA LEU A 389 9.77 18.30 -3.15
C LEU A 389 8.55 18.68 -4.00
N GLY A 390 8.71 18.75 -5.32
CA GLY A 390 7.60 18.97 -6.25
C GLY A 390 6.61 17.79 -6.27
N ALA A 391 7.11 16.56 -6.18
CA ALA A 391 6.28 15.35 -6.23
C ALA A 391 5.50 15.06 -4.92
N ASP A 392 5.78 15.78 -3.83
CA ASP A 392 5.34 15.53 -2.46
C ASP A 392 3.89 15.99 -2.15
N GLN A 393 3.13 16.46 -3.14
CA GLN A 393 1.71 16.86 -3.03
C GLN A 393 1.39 17.83 -1.86
N GLY A 394 2.39 18.58 -1.38
CA GLY A 394 2.22 19.60 -0.34
C GLY A 394 2.33 19.12 1.12
N HIS A 395 2.72 17.87 1.40
CA HIS A 395 2.99 17.40 2.77
C HIS A 395 4.11 18.21 3.44
N MET A 396 5.23 18.36 2.75
CA MET A 396 6.40 19.12 3.15
C MET A 396 6.06 20.60 3.28
N TRP A 397 5.25 21.15 2.38
CA TRP A 397 4.79 22.54 2.50
C TRP A 397 3.97 22.78 3.77
N ARG A 398 3.06 21.86 4.13
CA ARG A 398 2.32 21.93 5.41
C ARG A 398 3.26 21.88 6.61
N ARG A 399 4.27 21.01 6.55
CA ARG A 399 5.29 20.83 7.59
C ARG A 399 6.14 22.11 7.77
N ILE A 400 6.64 22.66 6.67
CA ILE A 400 7.39 23.93 6.64
C ILE A 400 6.51 25.09 7.16
N SER A 401 5.27 25.19 6.70
CA SER A 401 4.34 26.24 7.13
C SER A 401 4.05 26.17 8.64
N ALA A 402 3.89 24.95 9.18
CA ALA A 402 3.72 24.74 10.61
C ALA A 402 4.97 25.13 11.41
N ALA A 403 6.17 24.80 10.93
CA ALA A 403 7.43 25.21 11.54
C ALA A 403 7.61 26.74 11.50
N ALA A 404 7.32 27.37 10.36
CA ALA A 404 7.47 28.81 10.16
C ALA A 404 6.51 29.64 11.03
N ALA A 405 5.37 29.05 11.43
CA ALA A 405 4.40 29.68 12.31
C ALA A 405 4.80 29.67 13.80
N LEU A 406 5.96 29.10 14.16
CA LEU A 406 6.49 29.18 15.52
C LEU A 406 6.95 30.61 15.85
N PRO A 407 6.96 31.03 17.13
CA PRO A 407 7.44 32.36 17.52
C PRO A 407 8.90 32.63 17.10
N ASN A 408 9.75 31.61 17.21
CA ASN A 408 11.16 31.66 16.83
C ASN A 408 11.50 30.44 15.96
N PRO A 409 11.18 30.47 14.66
CA PRO A 409 11.47 29.36 13.75
C PRO A 409 12.97 29.30 13.44
N GLU A 410 13.48 28.09 13.21
CA GLU A 410 14.88 27.90 12.81
C GLU A 410 15.15 28.57 11.45
N PRO A 411 16.30 29.24 11.24
CA PRO A 411 16.60 29.90 9.97
C PRO A 411 16.53 28.96 8.75
N ALA A 412 16.90 27.69 8.90
CA ALA A 412 16.82 26.67 7.84
C ALA A 412 15.40 26.43 7.32
N VAL A 413 14.36 26.65 8.13
CA VAL A 413 12.95 26.50 7.72
C VAL A 413 12.64 27.42 6.54
N TYR A 414 13.17 28.64 6.55
CA TYR A 414 12.96 29.60 5.46
C TYR A 414 13.67 29.21 4.17
N VAL A 415 14.86 28.58 4.29
CA VAL A 415 15.59 28.06 3.13
C VAL A 415 14.81 26.91 2.50
N TRP A 416 14.34 25.96 3.30
CA TRP A 416 13.49 24.86 2.83
C TRP A 416 12.16 25.34 2.25
N GLY A 417 11.55 26.38 2.83
CA GLY A 417 10.36 27.02 2.27
C GLY A 417 10.61 27.62 0.90
N GLY A 418 11.74 28.30 0.70
CA GLY A 418 12.14 28.80 -0.61
C GLY A 418 12.36 27.69 -1.64
N LEU A 419 13.02 26.60 -1.25
CA LEU A 419 13.24 25.43 -2.14
C LEU A 419 11.93 24.70 -2.49
N ALA A 420 11.02 24.53 -1.53
CA ALA A 420 9.71 23.92 -1.76
C ALA A 420 8.83 24.78 -2.68
N LEU A 421 8.83 26.11 -2.50
CA LEU A 421 8.13 27.02 -3.41
C LEU A 421 8.72 26.99 -4.81
N LYS A 422 10.06 26.96 -4.93
CA LYS A 422 10.72 26.80 -6.23
C LYS A 422 10.33 25.48 -6.91
N ALA A 423 10.24 24.40 -6.14
CA ALA A 423 9.77 23.11 -6.64
C ALA A 423 8.33 23.15 -7.16
N LEU A 424 7.44 23.85 -6.46
CA LEU A 424 6.06 24.06 -6.89
C LEU A 424 5.95 24.96 -8.13
N GLN A 425 6.79 25.98 -8.25
CA GLN A 425 6.85 26.86 -9.43
C GLN A 425 7.31 26.15 -10.70
N ASN A 426 8.13 25.10 -10.59
CA ASN A 426 8.53 24.29 -11.72
C ASN A 426 7.39 23.37 -12.25
N GLN A 427 6.22 23.39 -11.61
CA GLN A 427 5.01 22.74 -12.11
C GLN A 427 4.23 23.70 -13.02
N SER A 428 3.68 23.20 -14.13
CA SER A 428 3.01 23.98 -15.19
C SER A 428 1.82 24.83 -14.75
N THR A 429 1.37 24.71 -13.50
CA THR A 429 0.13 25.29 -12.96
C THR A 429 0.36 26.48 -12.03
N PHE A 430 1.60 26.81 -11.68
CA PHE A 430 1.92 27.82 -10.65
C PHE A 430 2.51 29.11 -11.24
N VAL A 431 2.26 30.25 -10.59
CA VAL A 431 2.63 31.59 -11.08
C VAL A 431 4.10 31.90 -10.75
N ASP A 432 4.84 32.40 -11.76
CA ASP A 432 6.21 32.90 -11.61
C ASP A 432 6.30 34.02 -10.54
N GLY A 433 7.31 33.96 -9.67
CA GLY A 433 7.59 35.00 -8.66
C GLY A 433 7.07 34.76 -7.23
N ALA A 434 6.18 33.78 -6.99
CA ALA A 434 5.67 33.41 -5.66
C ALA A 434 6.74 33.15 -4.57
N THR A 435 7.88 32.56 -4.93
CA THR A 435 9.00 32.34 -4.00
C THR A 435 9.56 33.66 -3.45
N GLN A 436 9.75 34.67 -4.30
CA GLN A 436 10.28 35.97 -3.90
C GLN A 436 9.25 36.74 -3.06
N ASP A 437 7.98 36.77 -3.50
CA ASP A 437 6.88 37.41 -2.76
C ASP A 437 6.66 36.79 -1.37
N TRP A 438 6.79 35.46 -1.24
CA TRP A 438 6.72 34.81 0.06
C TRP A 438 7.91 35.18 0.96
N LEU A 439 9.14 35.14 0.45
CA LEU A 439 10.36 35.49 1.22
C LEU A 439 10.36 36.95 1.67
N ASP A 440 9.82 37.86 0.88
CA ASP A 440 9.74 39.29 1.19
C ASP A 440 8.71 39.57 2.31
N ARG A 441 7.69 38.71 2.44
CA ARG A 441 6.66 38.79 3.49
C ARG A 441 7.04 38.12 4.80
N GLN A 442 8.06 37.26 4.82
CA GLN A 442 8.53 36.57 6.01
C GLN A 442 9.71 37.33 6.66
N PRO A 443 9.85 37.32 8.00
CA PRO A 443 11.01 37.89 8.69
C PRO A 443 12.26 37.02 8.54
N VAL A 444 12.68 36.75 7.30
CA VAL A 444 13.79 35.84 6.98
C VAL A 444 15.13 36.49 7.36
N PRO A 445 15.96 35.87 8.21
CA PRO A 445 17.29 36.37 8.53
C PRO A 445 18.18 36.50 7.27
N ALA A 446 19.05 37.52 7.23
CA ALA A 446 19.92 37.77 6.08
C ALA A 446 20.78 36.55 5.70
N ALA A 447 21.28 35.82 6.69
CA ALA A 447 22.04 34.58 6.48
C ALA A 447 21.22 33.48 5.78
N ALA A 448 19.93 33.33 6.12
CA ALA A 448 19.05 32.37 5.47
C ALA A 448 18.77 32.77 4.01
N ARG A 449 18.62 34.07 3.72
CA ARG A 449 18.49 34.57 2.33
C ARG A 449 19.73 34.24 1.49
N GLN A 450 20.92 34.42 2.06
CA GLN A 450 22.18 34.10 1.37
C GLN A 450 22.35 32.59 1.11
N ARG A 451 22.03 31.74 2.11
CA ARG A 451 22.05 30.28 1.95
C ARG A 451 21.06 29.81 0.88
N LEU A 452 19.84 30.35 0.89
CA LEU A 452 18.85 30.06 -0.15
C LEU A 452 19.31 30.49 -1.55
N ALA A 453 19.85 31.71 -1.70
CA ALA A 453 20.38 32.16 -2.98
C ALA A 453 21.46 31.22 -3.52
N THR A 454 22.36 30.77 -2.65
CA THR A 454 23.41 29.79 -3.00
C THR A 454 22.82 28.47 -3.49
N MET A 455 21.80 27.94 -2.81
CA MET A 455 21.13 26.70 -3.22
C MET A 455 20.36 26.87 -4.55
N LEU A 456 19.69 28.01 -4.76
CA LEU A 456 18.97 28.28 -6.00
C LEU A 456 19.92 28.43 -7.19
N THR A 457 21.12 29.02 -7.01
CA THR A 457 22.15 29.05 -8.05
C THR A 457 22.63 27.63 -8.40
N ALA A 458 22.82 26.77 -7.40
CA ALA A 458 23.19 25.37 -7.62
C ALA A 458 22.09 24.57 -8.36
N ALA A 459 20.82 24.96 -8.22
CA ALA A 459 19.71 24.35 -8.96
C ALA A 459 19.72 24.67 -10.47
N THR A 460 20.32 25.80 -10.87
CA THR A 460 20.36 26.29 -12.26
C THR A 460 21.69 26.01 -12.97
N ALA A 461 22.69 25.48 -12.28
CA ALA A 461 23.97 25.15 -12.88
C ALA A 461 23.78 24.05 -13.94
N PRO A 462 24.25 24.23 -15.19
CA PRO A 462 24.17 23.20 -16.20
C PRO A 462 24.92 21.96 -15.71
N VAL A 463 24.29 20.79 -15.82
CA VAL A 463 24.97 19.50 -15.66
C VAL A 463 25.94 19.40 -16.83
N VAL A 464 27.16 19.93 -16.66
CA VAL A 464 28.21 19.80 -17.66
C VAL A 464 28.67 18.35 -17.65
N SER A 465 28.19 17.58 -18.62
CA SER A 465 28.84 16.37 -19.07
C SER A 465 30.23 16.77 -19.57
N LEU A 466 31.28 16.47 -18.80
CA LEU A 466 32.65 16.66 -19.30
C LEU A 466 32.93 15.60 -20.37
N PRO A 467 33.37 15.98 -21.58
CA PRO A 467 33.86 15.04 -22.58
C PRO A 467 35.21 14.47 -22.12
N GLU A 468 35.43 13.18 -22.40
CA GLU A 468 36.76 12.60 -22.41
C GLU A 468 37.68 13.42 -23.35
N ALA A 469 38.75 14.00 -22.81
CA ALA A 469 39.84 14.51 -23.62
C ALA A 469 41.17 14.36 -22.87
N SER A 470 41.98 13.44 -23.39
CA SER A 470 43.42 13.40 -23.18
C SER A 470 44.04 14.69 -23.73
N THR A 471 44.83 15.41 -22.93
CA THR A 471 46.12 16.02 -23.32
C THR A 471 46.74 16.70 -22.11
N GLY A 472 48.02 16.40 -21.85
CA GLY A 472 48.77 16.97 -20.74
C GLY A 472 49.16 18.43 -20.96
N GLN A 473 49.46 19.11 -19.85
CA GLN A 473 50.55 20.08 -19.78
C GLN A 473 50.99 20.27 -18.34
N THR A 474 52.29 20.07 -18.18
CA THR A 474 53.20 20.36 -17.09
C THR A 474 53.13 21.82 -16.65
N VAL A 475 52.96 22.09 -15.35
CA VAL A 475 53.65 23.20 -14.66
C VAL A 475 54.07 22.70 -13.29
N ALA A 476 55.37 22.85 -13.03
CA ALA A 476 56.10 22.38 -11.87
C ALA A 476 55.83 23.21 -10.61
N THR A 477 55.86 22.54 -9.46
CA THR A 477 56.27 23.15 -8.19
C THR A 477 57.04 22.11 -7.35
N SER A 478 58.36 22.31 -7.36
CA SER A 478 59.39 22.02 -6.37
C SER A 478 59.10 21.06 -5.21
N GLN A 479 59.84 19.95 -5.19
CA GLN A 479 60.27 19.23 -3.98
C GLN A 479 61.00 20.16 -2.99
N PRO A 480 60.98 19.82 -1.68
CA PRO A 480 62.19 19.22 -1.11
C PRO A 480 61.96 17.81 -0.58
N ASP A 481 62.97 16.97 -0.84
CA ASP A 481 63.14 15.60 -0.37
C ASP A 481 63.24 15.47 1.15
N ALA A 482 62.63 14.39 1.68
CA ALA A 482 63.30 13.48 2.62
C ALA A 482 62.57 12.11 2.67
N ALA A 483 63.07 11.18 1.84
CA ALA A 483 63.13 9.72 2.01
C ALA A 483 61.89 8.94 2.50
N ALA A 484 61.15 8.37 1.54
CA ALA A 484 60.28 7.20 1.72
C ALA A 484 60.90 5.96 1.06
N GLN A 485 61.17 4.91 1.84
CA GLN A 485 61.31 3.55 1.33
C GLN A 485 59.91 2.89 1.32
N GLY A 486 59.52 2.42 0.15
CA GLY A 486 58.14 2.06 -0.17
C GLY A 486 57.67 0.70 0.32
N GLN A 487 56.35 0.54 0.30
CA GLN A 487 55.68 -0.60 -0.33
C GLN A 487 54.18 -0.29 -0.57
N ALA A 488 53.84 -0.20 -1.87
CA ALA A 488 52.55 -0.39 -2.55
C ALA A 488 51.31 0.41 -2.08
N GLN A 489 51.07 1.55 -2.74
CA GLN A 489 49.70 2.06 -2.95
C GLN A 489 49.00 1.26 -4.06
N PRO A 490 47.74 0.81 -3.89
CA PRO A 490 46.90 0.35 -4.99
C PRO A 490 46.42 1.55 -5.80
N GLY A 491 46.45 1.44 -7.13
CA GLY A 491 45.97 2.47 -8.07
C GLY A 491 44.47 2.79 -7.93
N PRO A 492 43.98 3.83 -8.64
CA PRO A 492 42.61 4.31 -8.50
C PRO A 492 41.62 3.22 -8.89
N ALA A 493 40.86 2.73 -7.90
CA ALA A 493 39.76 1.83 -8.13
C ALA A 493 38.70 2.56 -8.97
N LEU A 494 38.42 2.05 -10.18
CA LEU A 494 37.26 2.43 -10.98
C LEU A 494 36.02 2.35 -10.09
N ALA A 495 35.42 3.51 -9.78
CA ALA A 495 34.23 3.58 -8.93
C ALA A 495 33.03 3.00 -9.70
N LEU A 496 32.49 1.88 -9.21
CA LEU A 496 31.30 1.26 -9.77
C LEU A 496 30.06 2.16 -9.51
N PRO A 497 29.17 2.34 -10.51
CA PRO A 497 27.96 3.12 -10.31
C PRO A 497 27.04 2.46 -9.27
N PRO A 498 26.41 3.26 -8.38
CA PRO A 498 25.59 2.71 -7.30
C PRO A 498 24.31 2.07 -7.84
N ALA A 499 24.01 0.88 -7.33
CA ALA A 499 22.78 0.14 -7.58
C ALA A 499 21.65 0.71 -6.72
N SER A 500 20.52 1.08 -7.32
CA SER A 500 19.34 1.66 -6.65
C SER A 500 18.25 0.65 -6.28
N ALA A 501 18.33 -0.57 -6.80
CA ALA A 501 17.47 -1.70 -6.46
C ALA A 501 18.19 -3.02 -6.77
N LEU A 502 17.75 -4.12 -6.16
CA LEU A 502 18.31 -5.45 -6.37
C LEU A 502 17.24 -6.51 -6.60
N ILE A 503 17.68 -7.60 -7.23
CA ILE A 503 17.00 -8.89 -7.32
C ILE A 503 18.03 -9.96 -6.98
N GLY A 504 17.66 -10.90 -6.11
CA GLY A 504 18.54 -11.94 -5.63
C GLY A 504 17.81 -13.22 -5.25
N GLN A 505 18.57 -14.25 -4.93
CA GLN A 505 18.08 -15.55 -4.47
C GLN A 505 18.55 -15.80 -3.05
N ALA A 506 17.63 -16.00 -2.11
CA ALA A 506 17.97 -16.26 -0.71
C ALA A 506 18.12 -17.76 -0.42
N THR A 507 19.15 -18.09 0.35
CA THR A 507 19.37 -19.41 0.93
C THR A 507 19.51 -19.25 2.45
N PRO A 508 18.70 -19.93 3.27
CA PRO A 508 18.83 -19.86 4.73
C PRO A 508 20.17 -20.48 5.17
N ILE A 509 20.85 -19.82 6.10
CA ILE A 509 22.10 -20.30 6.71
C ILE A 509 21.98 -20.27 8.24
N PRO A 510 22.63 -21.19 8.96
CA PRO A 510 22.52 -21.24 10.43
C PRO A 510 23.25 -20.07 11.11
N ALA A 511 24.35 -19.61 10.53
CA ALA A 511 25.14 -18.48 11.02
C ALA A 511 25.99 -17.88 9.88
N PRO A 512 26.46 -16.63 10.01
CA PRO A 512 27.41 -16.04 9.08
C PRO A 512 28.72 -16.84 9.04
N THR A 513 29.19 -17.20 7.84
CA THR A 513 30.53 -17.78 7.65
C THR A 513 31.60 -16.68 7.61
N ALA A 514 32.88 -17.01 7.86
CA ALA A 514 33.96 -16.04 7.68
C ALA A 514 34.00 -15.48 6.24
N GLY A 515 34.43 -14.20 6.09
CA GLY A 515 34.65 -13.57 4.78
C GLY A 515 33.59 -12.56 4.31
N TYR A 516 32.54 -12.30 5.10
CA TYR A 516 31.65 -11.16 4.85
C TYR A 516 32.30 -9.86 5.34
N ALA A 517 32.34 -8.85 4.48
CA ALA A 517 32.53 -7.48 4.91
C ALA A 517 31.19 -6.94 5.41
N ALA A 518 31.15 -6.52 6.68
CA ALA A 518 30.01 -5.86 7.31
C ALA A 518 30.48 -4.49 7.87
N PRO A 519 30.69 -3.47 7.01
CA PRO A 519 31.22 -2.19 7.45
C PRO A 519 30.26 -1.56 8.48
N GLY A 520 30.74 -1.35 9.71
CA GLY A 520 29.99 -0.66 10.76
C GLY A 520 28.92 -1.47 11.49
N GLN A 521 28.84 -2.80 11.33
CA GLN A 521 27.82 -3.62 12.01
C GLN A 521 28.40 -4.83 12.75
N SER A 522 27.83 -5.16 13.93
CA SER A 522 28.09 -6.43 14.60
C SER A 522 27.19 -7.53 14.00
N LEU A 523 27.77 -8.70 13.75
CA LEU A 523 27.06 -9.88 13.26
C LEU A 523 26.62 -10.74 14.46
N ASP A 524 25.61 -10.27 15.20
CA ASP A 524 25.05 -11.01 16.34
C ASP A 524 24.09 -12.11 15.86
N ALA A 525 24.38 -13.35 16.22
CA ALA A 525 23.58 -14.52 15.86
C ALA A 525 22.11 -14.46 16.37
N ALA A 526 21.81 -13.61 17.36
CA ALA A 526 20.47 -13.43 17.92
C ALA A 526 19.49 -12.62 17.04
N LEU A 527 19.93 -12.08 15.89
CA LEU A 527 19.17 -11.14 15.04
C LEU A 527 18.12 -11.79 14.10
N GLY A 528 17.80 -13.08 14.29
CA GLY A 528 16.80 -13.81 13.50
C GLY A 528 17.39 -14.86 12.55
N GLN A 529 16.61 -15.32 11.57
CA GLN A 529 17.09 -16.27 10.57
C GLN A 529 18.06 -15.57 9.61
N TRP A 530 19.24 -16.15 9.44
CA TRP A 530 20.25 -15.66 8.50
C TRP A 530 20.01 -16.19 7.09
N TYR A 531 20.32 -15.36 6.11
CA TYR A 531 20.24 -15.67 4.69
C TYR A 531 21.52 -15.26 3.97
N ALA A 532 22.01 -16.15 3.09
CA ALA A 532 22.92 -15.81 2.02
C ALA A 532 22.11 -15.49 0.76
N ILE A 533 22.29 -14.31 0.20
CA ILE A 533 21.53 -13.84 -0.97
C ILE A 533 22.46 -13.69 -2.15
N ASP A 534 22.35 -14.58 -3.13
CA ASP A 534 23.09 -14.48 -4.37
C ASP A 534 22.45 -13.40 -5.24
N LEU A 535 23.21 -12.33 -5.50
CA LEU A 535 22.73 -11.18 -6.25
C LEU A 535 22.63 -11.55 -7.74
N ARG A 536 21.43 -11.47 -8.29
CA ARG A 536 21.15 -11.87 -9.69
C ARG A 536 21.11 -10.67 -10.62
N ALA A 537 20.52 -9.57 -10.18
CA ALA A 537 20.48 -8.32 -10.93
C ALA A 537 20.46 -7.11 -10.00
N VAL A 538 20.93 -5.98 -10.53
CA VAL A 538 20.90 -4.67 -9.89
C VAL A 538 20.39 -3.62 -10.86
N ARG A 539 19.75 -2.58 -10.33
CA ARG A 539 19.31 -1.42 -11.11
C ARG A 539 20.34 -0.30 -11.02
N GLN A 540 21.02 -0.03 -12.12
CA GLN A 540 21.96 1.09 -12.27
C GLN A 540 21.33 2.18 -13.16
N PRO A 541 21.95 3.36 -13.32
CA PRO A 541 21.40 4.43 -14.16
C PRO A 541 21.09 4.00 -15.60
N GLN A 542 21.88 3.08 -16.16
CA GLN A 542 21.65 2.49 -17.49
C GLN A 542 20.54 1.43 -17.55
N GLY A 543 19.87 1.12 -16.44
CA GLY A 543 18.81 0.10 -16.36
C GLY A 543 19.18 -1.11 -15.50
N TRP A 544 18.44 -2.19 -15.71
CA TRP A 544 18.68 -3.45 -15.00
C TRP A 544 19.78 -4.27 -15.66
N GLY A 545 20.66 -4.85 -14.85
CA GLY A 545 21.71 -5.73 -15.36
C GLY A 545 22.45 -6.47 -14.26
N ARG A 546 23.43 -7.27 -14.66
CA ARG A 546 24.38 -7.89 -13.71
C ARG A 546 25.35 -6.83 -13.20
N LEU A 547 25.77 -6.97 -11.95
CA LEU A 547 26.80 -6.10 -11.38
C LEU A 547 28.14 -6.41 -12.07
N GLY A 548 28.63 -5.48 -12.90
CA GLY A 548 29.94 -5.59 -13.52
C GLY A 548 31.04 -5.50 -12.45
N LEU A 549 31.94 -6.47 -12.40
CA LEU A 549 33.01 -6.52 -11.41
C LEU A 549 34.38 -6.53 -12.10
N ALA A 550 35.27 -5.64 -11.68
CA ALA A 550 36.66 -5.68 -12.10
C ALA A 550 37.38 -6.87 -11.44
N ALA A 551 38.44 -7.36 -12.08
CA ALA A 551 39.30 -8.37 -11.47
C ALA A 551 39.88 -7.84 -10.15
N ASN A 552 39.82 -8.65 -9.08
CA ASN A 552 40.37 -8.37 -7.75
C ASN A 552 39.64 -7.32 -6.88
N VAL A 553 38.37 -7.02 -7.15
CA VAL A 553 37.57 -6.15 -6.26
C VAL A 553 37.36 -6.79 -4.89
N THR A 554 37.68 -6.06 -3.82
CA THR A 554 37.42 -6.51 -2.44
C THR A 554 35.95 -6.26 -2.06
N PRO A 555 35.35 -7.09 -1.19
CA PRO A 555 33.97 -6.86 -0.72
C PRO A 555 33.77 -5.47 -0.10
N ALA A 556 34.78 -4.94 0.61
CA ALA A 556 34.72 -3.60 1.19
C ALA A 556 34.67 -2.49 0.12
N ALA A 557 35.41 -2.65 -0.99
CA ALA A 557 35.37 -1.70 -2.11
C ALA A 557 34.06 -1.80 -2.91
N LEU A 558 33.40 -2.97 -2.91
CA LEU A 558 32.13 -3.18 -3.60
C LEU A 558 30.91 -2.69 -2.80
N TRP A 559 31.01 -2.68 -1.47
CA TRP A 559 29.90 -2.33 -0.59
C TRP A 559 29.23 -1.00 -0.94
N PRO A 560 29.93 0.13 -1.18
CA PRO A 560 29.30 1.40 -1.52
C PRO A 560 28.43 1.35 -2.80
N ALA A 561 28.77 0.48 -3.75
CA ALA A 561 28.01 0.33 -4.98
C ALA A 561 26.72 -0.49 -4.78
N VAL A 562 26.69 -1.43 -3.83
CA VAL A 562 25.53 -2.31 -3.61
C VAL A 562 24.66 -1.86 -2.43
N GLN A 563 25.24 -1.14 -1.48
CA GLN A 563 24.59 -0.68 -0.25
C GLN A 563 23.27 0.06 -0.50
N PRO A 564 23.14 0.97 -1.48
CA PRO A 564 21.87 1.65 -1.72
C PRO A 564 20.73 0.67 -2.06
N ALA A 565 20.95 -0.27 -2.99
CA ALA A 565 19.98 -1.31 -3.32
C ALA A 565 19.69 -2.24 -2.13
N ALA A 566 20.72 -2.58 -1.35
CA ALA A 566 20.62 -3.43 -0.17
C ALA A 566 19.86 -2.78 1.00
N GLN A 567 19.73 -1.45 1.00
CA GLN A 567 18.98 -0.68 2.00
C GLN A 567 17.63 -0.15 1.46
N ALA A 568 17.29 -0.43 0.20
CA ALA A 568 16.03 -0.04 -0.44
C ALA A 568 14.86 -0.95 -0.02
N ALA A 569 14.65 -1.09 1.30
CA ALA A 569 13.64 -1.96 1.91
C ALA A 569 13.55 -3.34 1.24
N PRO A 570 14.64 -4.14 1.28
CA PRO A 570 14.63 -5.44 0.63
C PRO A 570 13.59 -6.35 1.29
N GLN A 571 12.92 -7.12 0.45
CA GLN A 571 11.89 -8.07 0.83
C GLN A 571 12.31 -9.46 0.38
N ILE A 572 12.02 -10.46 1.21
CA ILE A 572 12.08 -11.87 0.83
C ILE A 572 10.67 -12.35 0.51
N LEU A 573 10.50 -12.98 -0.65
CA LEU A 573 9.26 -13.58 -1.08
C LEU A 573 9.26 -15.05 -0.71
N ARG A 574 8.30 -15.42 0.14
CA ARG A 574 7.99 -16.82 0.42
C ARG A 574 6.93 -17.30 -0.55
N TRP A 575 7.28 -18.27 -1.40
CA TRP A 575 6.32 -18.91 -2.30
C TRP A 575 5.30 -19.73 -1.52
N VAL A 576 4.02 -19.48 -1.77
CA VAL A 576 2.91 -20.34 -1.33
C VAL A 576 2.38 -21.18 -2.48
N SER A 577 2.64 -20.77 -3.73
CA SER A 577 2.46 -21.54 -4.96
C SER A 577 3.57 -21.17 -5.95
N PRO A 578 3.70 -21.85 -7.11
CA PRO A 578 4.68 -21.48 -8.13
C PRO A 578 4.54 -20.05 -8.68
N THR A 579 3.40 -19.39 -8.47
CA THR A 579 3.12 -18.03 -8.98
C THR A 579 2.61 -17.07 -7.93
N THR A 580 2.46 -17.51 -6.68
CA THR A 580 1.95 -16.69 -5.58
C THR A 580 2.94 -16.72 -4.45
N GLY A 581 3.37 -15.53 -4.01
CA GLY A 581 4.30 -15.38 -2.90
C GLY A 581 3.84 -14.33 -1.91
N VAL A 582 4.28 -14.48 -0.67
CA VAL A 582 4.04 -13.53 0.42
C VAL A 582 5.36 -12.80 0.72
N PRO A 583 5.45 -11.48 0.50
CA PRO A 583 6.66 -10.73 0.81
C PRO A 583 6.77 -10.51 2.31
N ALA A 584 8.01 -10.56 2.81
CA ALA A 584 8.35 -10.25 4.19
C ALA A 584 9.60 -9.36 4.24
N PRO A 585 9.74 -8.47 5.24
CA PRO A 585 10.89 -7.57 5.32
C PRO A 585 12.18 -8.35 5.58
N LEU A 586 13.27 -7.85 5.02
CA LEU A 586 14.61 -8.40 5.17
C LEU A 586 15.59 -7.24 5.45
N THR A 587 16.65 -7.50 6.19
CA THR A 587 17.68 -6.50 6.51
C THR A 587 19.03 -7.02 6.03
N VAL A 588 19.66 -6.34 5.08
CA VAL A 588 21.01 -6.70 4.60
C VAL A 588 22.06 -6.17 5.57
N ARG A 589 22.98 -7.05 5.98
CA ARG A 589 23.98 -6.83 7.03
C ARG A 589 25.41 -6.82 6.51
N GLY A 590 25.66 -7.41 5.34
CA GLY A 590 27.01 -7.47 4.77
C GLY A 590 27.06 -8.05 3.38
N LEU A 591 28.28 -8.21 2.88
CA LEU A 591 28.57 -8.66 1.52
C LEU A 591 29.84 -9.51 1.52
N ARG A 592 29.82 -10.63 0.79
CA ARG A 592 31.03 -11.39 0.43
C ARG A 592 31.12 -11.48 -1.09
N LEU A 593 32.32 -11.78 -1.57
CA LEU A 593 32.56 -12.13 -2.97
C LEU A 593 33.02 -13.58 -3.04
N THR A 594 32.33 -14.43 -3.79
CA THR A 594 32.74 -15.82 -4.02
C THR A 594 32.88 -16.04 -5.52
N ASN A 595 34.09 -16.31 -6.01
CA ASN A 595 34.37 -16.49 -7.45
C ASN A 595 33.86 -15.34 -8.33
N GLY A 596 33.93 -14.10 -7.85
CA GLY A 596 33.41 -12.94 -8.58
C GLY A 596 31.89 -12.79 -8.53
N ILE A 597 31.16 -13.57 -7.73
CA ILE A 597 29.73 -13.40 -7.50
C ILE A 597 29.51 -12.71 -6.15
N PRO A 598 28.80 -11.57 -6.12
CA PRO A 598 28.45 -10.90 -4.88
C PRO A 598 27.30 -11.63 -4.17
N THR A 599 27.57 -12.10 -2.96
CA THR A 599 26.55 -12.70 -2.07
C THR A 599 26.33 -11.75 -0.90
N LEU A 600 25.11 -11.27 -0.71
CA LEU A 600 24.73 -10.45 0.44
C LEU A 600 24.41 -11.34 1.65
N LEU A 601 24.71 -10.85 2.83
CA LEU A 601 24.29 -11.44 4.10
C LEU A 601 23.09 -10.67 4.61
N ALA A 602 22.04 -11.35 5.04
CA ALA A 602 20.87 -10.68 5.58
C ALA A 602 20.20 -11.45 6.73
N THR A 603 19.39 -10.73 7.49
CA THR A 603 18.54 -11.24 8.57
C THR A 603 17.08 -10.98 8.26
N GLY A 604 16.20 -11.93 8.54
CA GLY A 604 14.76 -11.78 8.32
C GLY A 604 13.94 -12.86 9.04
N PRO A 605 12.61 -12.89 8.83
CA PRO A 605 11.76 -13.95 9.36
C PRO A 605 12.17 -15.30 8.77
N GLY A 606 11.96 -16.38 9.52
CA GLY A 606 12.28 -17.74 9.07
C GLY A 606 11.41 -18.16 7.88
N VAL A 607 12.05 -18.59 6.80
CA VAL A 607 11.42 -19.09 5.57
C VAL A 607 11.92 -20.51 5.35
N MET A 608 10.99 -21.46 5.28
CA MET A 608 11.31 -22.85 4.97
C MET A 608 11.86 -22.95 3.54
N PRO A 609 12.83 -23.83 3.27
CA PRO A 609 13.28 -24.10 1.90
C PRO A 609 12.11 -24.47 1.00
N SER A 610 12.00 -23.81 -0.14
CA SER A 610 10.97 -24.05 -1.16
C SER A 610 11.59 -24.25 -2.53
N SER A 611 10.84 -24.86 -3.45
CA SER A 611 11.16 -24.89 -4.88
C SER A 611 10.01 -24.23 -5.64
N PRO A 612 10.18 -23.04 -6.23
CA PRO A 612 11.43 -22.29 -6.40
C PRO A 612 12.00 -21.73 -5.08
N PRO A 613 13.32 -21.44 -5.02
CA PRO A 613 13.95 -20.87 -3.83
C PRO A 613 13.39 -19.47 -3.50
N PRO A 614 13.49 -18.98 -2.26
CA PRO A 614 12.99 -17.64 -1.94
C PRO A 614 13.63 -16.54 -2.79
N LEU A 615 12.79 -15.71 -3.41
CA LEU A 615 13.21 -14.55 -4.21
C LEU A 615 13.42 -13.35 -3.29
N VAL A 616 14.50 -12.60 -3.48
CA VAL A 616 14.73 -11.33 -2.78
C VAL A 616 14.65 -10.19 -3.79
N PHE A 617 13.98 -9.10 -3.42
CA PHE A 617 13.91 -7.91 -4.25
C PHE A 617 13.75 -6.63 -3.41
N SER A 618 14.20 -5.49 -3.94
CA SER A 618 13.90 -4.19 -3.32
C SER A 618 12.44 -3.81 -3.50
N GLN A 619 11.82 -3.15 -2.52
CA GLN A 619 10.42 -2.72 -2.64
C GLN A 619 10.20 -1.87 -3.91
N GLY A 620 9.19 -2.23 -4.71
CA GLY A 620 8.88 -1.56 -5.97
C GLY A 620 9.84 -1.88 -7.13
N ALA A 621 10.74 -2.85 -6.97
CA ALA A 621 11.60 -3.35 -8.05
C ALA A 621 10.85 -4.25 -9.04
N LEU A 622 9.83 -4.98 -8.56
CA LEU A 622 9.10 -5.98 -9.32
C LEU A 622 7.62 -5.63 -9.45
N MET A 623 7.05 -6.07 -10.58
CA MET A 623 5.64 -6.08 -10.90
C MET A 623 5.22 -7.54 -11.17
N TRP A 624 4.11 -7.97 -10.57
CA TRP A 624 3.59 -9.32 -10.71
C TRP A 624 2.59 -9.39 -11.86
N LEU A 625 2.63 -10.49 -12.61
CA LEU A 625 1.62 -10.80 -13.63
C LEU A 625 0.34 -11.26 -12.92
N ASP A 626 -0.55 -10.32 -12.66
CA ASP A 626 -1.80 -10.57 -11.91
C ASP A 626 -2.82 -11.38 -12.73
N ALA A 627 -3.35 -12.45 -12.14
CA ALA A 627 -4.37 -13.28 -12.76
C ALA A 627 -5.76 -12.62 -12.84
N SER A 628 -5.99 -11.52 -12.12
CA SER A 628 -7.30 -10.85 -12.05
C SER A 628 -7.49 -9.72 -13.06
N GLN A 629 -6.40 -9.19 -13.66
CA GLN A 629 -6.43 -8.04 -14.58
C GLN A 629 -6.39 -8.44 -16.06
N ARG A 630 -6.87 -9.63 -16.39
CA ARG A 630 -6.71 -10.23 -17.72
C ARG A 630 -7.87 -9.88 -18.64
N GLN A 631 -7.55 -9.31 -19.80
CA GLN A 631 -8.49 -9.21 -20.91
C GLN A 631 -8.49 -10.51 -21.70
N ARG A 632 -9.60 -10.80 -22.40
CA ARG A 632 -9.63 -11.91 -23.36
C ARG A 632 -8.96 -11.45 -24.65
N PRO A 633 -7.99 -12.22 -25.19
CA PRO A 633 -7.37 -11.90 -26.46
C PRO A 633 -8.37 -12.06 -27.60
N ASP A 634 -8.16 -11.30 -28.68
CA ASP A 634 -8.76 -11.61 -29.97
C ASP A 634 -8.05 -12.84 -30.55
N GLY A 635 -8.63 -14.02 -30.32
CA GLY A 635 -8.09 -15.30 -30.78
C GLY A 635 -7.86 -15.37 -32.29
N SER A 636 -8.52 -14.53 -33.10
CA SER A 636 -8.29 -14.48 -34.54
C SER A 636 -6.98 -13.77 -34.91
N ALA A 637 -6.65 -12.68 -34.21
CA ALA A 637 -5.44 -11.89 -34.43
C ALA A 637 -4.17 -12.65 -33.99
N ILE A 638 -4.26 -13.47 -32.94
CA ILE A 638 -3.11 -14.20 -32.39
C ILE A 638 -2.97 -15.65 -32.89
N ALA A 639 -3.96 -16.18 -33.64
CA ALA A 639 -3.95 -17.57 -34.08
C ALA A 639 -2.77 -17.93 -34.98
N ALA A 640 -2.50 -17.14 -36.02
CA ALA A 640 -1.43 -17.43 -36.97
C ALA A 640 -0.03 -17.42 -36.33
N PRO A 641 0.38 -16.39 -35.55
CA PRO A 641 1.70 -16.38 -34.94
C PRO A 641 1.87 -17.50 -33.89
N LEU A 642 0.84 -17.78 -33.08
CA LEU A 642 0.92 -18.84 -32.09
C LEU A 642 0.87 -20.24 -32.69
N THR A 643 0.18 -20.43 -33.81
CA THR A 643 0.24 -21.70 -34.54
C THR A 643 1.68 -21.97 -35.00
N THR A 644 2.33 -20.96 -35.57
CA THR A 644 3.72 -21.07 -36.05
C THR A 644 4.69 -21.37 -34.90
N ALA A 645 4.47 -20.75 -33.75
CA ALA A 645 5.33 -20.93 -32.59
C ALA A 645 5.11 -22.26 -31.85
N LEU A 646 3.85 -22.70 -31.70
CA LEU A 646 3.50 -23.88 -30.90
C LEU A 646 3.44 -25.19 -31.70
N PHE A 647 3.17 -25.10 -33.01
CA PHE A 647 3.04 -26.24 -33.91
C PHE A 647 3.93 -26.07 -35.14
N PRO A 648 5.27 -26.00 -34.96
CA PRO A 648 6.19 -25.74 -36.07
C PRO A 648 6.07 -26.82 -37.15
N GLY A 649 5.68 -26.40 -38.36
CA GLY A 649 5.51 -27.30 -39.52
C GLY A 649 4.25 -28.17 -39.49
N GLN A 650 3.31 -27.90 -38.58
CA GLN A 650 2.04 -28.63 -38.47
C GLN A 650 0.86 -27.67 -38.51
N THR A 651 -0.31 -28.17 -38.90
CA THR A 651 -1.56 -27.40 -38.81
C THR A 651 -2.10 -27.43 -37.39
N ALA A 652 -2.58 -26.29 -36.89
CA ALA A 652 -3.16 -26.20 -35.56
C ALA A 652 -4.35 -27.18 -35.41
N PRO A 653 -4.48 -27.86 -34.27
CA PRO A 653 -5.61 -28.75 -33.97
C PRO A 653 -6.96 -28.04 -34.05
N ALA A 654 -8.03 -28.80 -34.33
CA ALA A 654 -9.40 -28.31 -34.22
C ALA A 654 -9.67 -27.83 -32.78
N GLY A 655 -10.23 -26.63 -32.64
CA GLY A 655 -10.47 -25.99 -31.33
C GLY A 655 -9.34 -25.07 -30.85
N PHE A 656 -8.16 -25.06 -31.47
CA PHE A 656 -7.03 -24.21 -31.03
C PHE A 656 -7.40 -22.72 -30.96
N LYS A 657 -8.08 -22.19 -31.98
CA LYS A 657 -8.53 -20.78 -31.99
C LYS A 657 -9.50 -20.44 -30.85
N GLN A 658 -10.36 -21.39 -30.45
CA GLN A 658 -11.29 -21.19 -29.34
C GLN A 658 -10.54 -21.18 -28.01
N GLU A 659 -9.54 -22.05 -27.86
CA GLU A 659 -8.69 -22.06 -26.68
C GLU A 659 -7.88 -20.77 -26.54
N LEU A 660 -7.38 -20.21 -27.65
CA LEU A 660 -6.72 -18.92 -27.62
C LEU A 660 -7.62 -17.81 -27.08
N ALA A 661 -8.91 -17.81 -27.40
CA ALA A 661 -9.86 -16.81 -26.89
C ALA A 661 -10.14 -16.94 -25.38
N ASN A 662 -9.79 -18.08 -24.78
CA ASN A 662 -9.91 -18.33 -23.34
C ASN A 662 -8.64 -17.98 -22.57
N LEU A 663 -7.55 -17.63 -23.27
CA LEU A 663 -6.31 -17.23 -22.61
C LEU A 663 -6.43 -15.88 -21.90
N ALA A 664 -5.46 -15.68 -21.04
CA ALA A 664 -5.22 -14.46 -20.32
C ALA A 664 -4.33 -13.50 -21.11
N GLU A 665 -4.80 -12.28 -21.43
CA GLU A 665 -3.96 -11.25 -22.05
C GLU A 665 -3.74 -10.03 -21.13
N GLN A 666 -2.51 -9.53 -21.12
CA GLN A 666 -2.14 -8.20 -20.60
C GLN A 666 -1.34 -7.43 -21.65
N SER A 667 -1.64 -6.15 -21.81
CA SER A 667 -0.92 -5.27 -22.76
C SER A 667 -0.03 -4.30 -22.00
N LEU A 668 1.28 -4.36 -22.24
CA LEU A 668 2.30 -3.62 -21.50
C LEU A 668 3.40 -3.16 -22.48
N ASP A 669 3.95 -1.96 -22.27
CA ASP A 669 5.20 -1.53 -22.93
C ASP A 669 6.38 -2.18 -22.20
N LEU A 670 6.91 -3.24 -22.80
CA LEU A 670 8.00 -4.06 -22.30
C LEU A 670 9.33 -3.72 -22.98
N THR A 671 9.28 -3.18 -24.20
CA THR A 671 10.48 -2.86 -24.99
C THR A 671 10.97 -1.42 -24.78
N GLY A 672 10.15 -0.57 -24.15
CA GLY A 672 10.48 0.82 -23.86
C GLY A 672 10.31 1.76 -25.06
N ASP A 673 9.67 1.29 -26.14
CA ASP A 673 9.45 2.02 -27.38
C ASP A 673 8.09 2.76 -27.43
N GLY A 674 7.29 2.63 -26.36
CA GLY A 674 5.96 3.22 -26.25
C GLY A 674 4.85 2.44 -26.97
N GLN A 675 5.16 1.30 -27.60
CA GLN A 675 4.18 0.35 -28.12
C GLN A 675 3.81 -0.67 -27.05
N LEU A 676 2.65 -1.30 -27.20
CA LEU A 676 2.17 -2.31 -26.25
C LEU A 676 2.42 -3.72 -26.78
N GLU A 677 3.20 -4.50 -26.04
CA GLU A 677 3.32 -5.94 -26.23
C GLU A 677 2.18 -6.69 -25.52
N ARG A 678 1.82 -7.86 -26.06
CA ARG A 678 0.74 -8.70 -25.54
C ARG A 678 1.33 -9.88 -24.77
N VAL A 679 1.12 -9.92 -23.47
CA VAL A 679 1.55 -11.00 -22.57
C VAL A 679 0.41 -12.00 -22.42
N LEU A 680 0.59 -13.18 -22.99
CA LEU A 680 -0.38 -14.27 -22.99
C LEU A 680 0.00 -15.32 -21.95
N THR A 681 -0.87 -15.55 -20.95
CA THR A 681 -0.62 -16.56 -19.91
C THR A 681 -1.46 -17.82 -20.15
N TRP A 682 -0.79 -18.96 -20.18
CA TRP A 682 -1.34 -20.31 -20.26
C TRP A 682 -1.45 -20.90 -18.85
N ASP A 683 -2.68 -21.07 -18.38
CA ASP A 683 -2.97 -21.68 -17.09
C ASP A 683 -2.95 -23.21 -17.15
N GLN A 684 -3.23 -23.87 -16.02
CA GLN A 684 -3.22 -25.33 -15.92
C GLN A 684 -4.19 -26.02 -16.89
N SER A 685 -5.38 -25.45 -17.12
CA SER A 685 -6.36 -25.97 -18.08
C SER A 685 -5.84 -25.89 -19.50
N ALA A 686 -5.35 -24.71 -19.91
CA ALA A 686 -4.84 -24.50 -21.25
C ALA A 686 -3.58 -25.34 -21.53
N LEU A 687 -2.71 -25.50 -20.53
CA LEU A 687 -1.54 -26.40 -20.61
C LEU A 687 -1.94 -27.88 -20.67
N GLY A 688 -3.02 -28.27 -20.00
CA GLY A 688 -3.62 -29.59 -20.13
C GLY A 688 -4.07 -29.86 -21.57
N GLN A 689 -4.72 -28.87 -22.18
CA GLN A 689 -5.18 -28.95 -23.57
C GLN A 689 -4.00 -29.01 -24.56
N LEU A 690 -2.95 -28.21 -24.36
CA LEU A 690 -1.72 -28.30 -25.17
C LEU A 690 -1.09 -29.70 -25.14
N ARG A 691 -1.06 -30.34 -23.96
CA ARG A 691 -0.55 -31.73 -23.85
C ARG A 691 -1.41 -32.74 -24.59
N GLN A 692 -2.73 -32.59 -24.58
CA GLN A 692 -3.63 -33.45 -25.36
C GLN A 692 -3.38 -33.31 -26.86
N TRP A 693 -2.95 -32.13 -27.32
CA TRP A 693 -2.54 -31.88 -28.70
C TRP A 693 -1.09 -32.29 -29.00
N GLY A 694 -0.40 -32.95 -28.08
CA GLY A 694 0.96 -33.45 -28.28
C GLY A 694 2.06 -32.41 -28.14
N VAL A 695 1.75 -31.22 -27.62
CA VAL A 695 2.77 -30.19 -27.33
C VAL A 695 3.51 -30.57 -26.04
N PRO A 696 4.83 -30.73 -26.07
CA PRO A 696 5.62 -31.11 -24.90
C PRO A 696 5.77 -29.91 -23.96
N VAL A 697 4.83 -29.75 -23.03
CA VAL A 697 4.82 -28.65 -22.06
C VAL A 697 4.91 -29.15 -20.62
N GLU A 698 5.67 -28.42 -19.81
CA GLU A 698 5.70 -28.60 -18.36
C GLU A 698 4.52 -27.84 -17.73
N ALA A 699 3.68 -28.53 -16.95
CA ALA A 699 2.51 -27.92 -16.31
C ALA A 699 2.61 -27.82 -14.78
N THR A 700 3.84 -27.76 -14.27
CA THR A 700 4.10 -27.49 -12.85
C THR A 700 3.80 -26.03 -12.50
N ALA A 701 3.82 -25.13 -13.50
CA ALA A 701 3.49 -23.72 -13.36
C ALA A 701 2.83 -23.20 -14.67
N PRO A 702 2.07 -22.08 -14.60
CA PRO A 702 1.62 -21.36 -15.77
C PRO A 702 2.78 -20.99 -16.70
N LYS A 703 2.52 -20.95 -18.01
CA LYS A 703 3.50 -20.56 -19.04
C LYS A 703 3.09 -19.26 -19.70
N VAL A 704 4.05 -18.51 -20.22
CA VAL A 704 3.85 -17.20 -20.82
C VAL A 704 4.44 -17.16 -22.22
N VAL A 705 3.68 -16.56 -23.14
CA VAL A 705 4.13 -16.16 -24.47
C VAL A 705 3.92 -14.65 -24.60
N ILE A 706 4.93 -13.92 -25.05
CA ILE A 706 4.83 -12.47 -25.29
C ILE A 706 4.90 -12.23 -26.79
N LEU A 707 3.93 -11.47 -27.29
CA LEU A 707 3.86 -11.03 -28.67
C LEU A 707 4.24 -9.55 -28.78
N GLY A 708 5.10 -9.24 -29.75
CA GLY A 708 5.39 -7.88 -30.16
C GLY A 708 4.17 -7.16 -30.76
N PRO A 709 4.26 -5.85 -31.00
CA PRO A 709 3.21 -5.07 -31.67
C PRO A 709 2.88 -5.60 -33.08
N ASP A 710 3.85 -6.23 -33.74
CA ASP A 710 3.72 -6.89 -35.05
C ASP A 710 3.24 -8.36 -34.96
N HIS A 711 2.81 -8.78 -33.78
CA HIS A 711 2.36 -10.13 -33.42
C HIS A 711 3.45 -11.22 -33.51
N ARG A 712 4.73 -10.88 -33.62
CA ARG A 712 5.80 -11.88 -33.53
C ARG A 712 6.03 -12.32 -32.09
N VAL A 713 6.38 -13.58 -31.89
CA VAL A 713 6.76 -14.08 -30.56
C VAL A 713 8.13 -13.54 -30.19
N ILE A 714 8.18 -12.70 -29.16
CA ILE A 714 9.41 -12.09 -28.64
C ILE A 714 9.89 -12.73 -27.33
N TYR A 715 9.05 -13.57 -26.72
CA TYR A 715 9.40 -14.44 -25.60
C TYR A 715 8.42 -15.62 -25.51
N SER A 716 8.91 -16.80 -25.12
CA SER A 716 8.08 -17.95 -24.77
C SER A 716 8.82 -18.87 -23.80
N ASP A 717 8.16 -19.29 -22.72
CA ASP A 717 8.67 -20.35 -21.84
C ASP A 717 7.92 -21.68 -21.94
N VAL A 718 7.03 -21.81 -22.93
CA VAL A 718 6.20 -23.01 -23.14
C VAL A 718 7.04 -24.28 -23.36
N PHE A 719 8.16 -24.15 -24.08
CA PHE A 719 9.07 -25.26 -24.43
C PHE A 719 10.35 -25.30 -23.61
N LEU A 720 10.55 -24.32 -22.73
CA LEU A 720 11.77 -24.18 -21.96
C LEU A 720 11.51 -24.67 -20.54
N PRO A 721 12.50 -25.31 -19.89
CA PRO A 721 12.43 -25.65 -18.47
C PRO A 721 12.63 -24.36 -17.65
N GLN A 722 11.75 -23.37 -17.85
CA GLN A 722 11.78 -22.10 -17.16
C GLN A 722 10.35 -21.59 -16.95
N THR A 723 10.19 -20.68 -16.00
CA THR A 723 8.90 -20.04 -15.72
C THR A 723 9.13 -18.55 -15.48
N LEU A 724 8.38 -17.69 -16.20
CA LEU A 724 8.32 -16.27 -15.92
C LEU A 724 7.64 -16.02 -14.56
N MET A 725 8.35 -15.40 -13.64
CA MET A 725 7.90 -15.17 -12.26
C MET A 725 7.38 -13.76 -12.06
N ALA A 726 8.10 -12.77 -12.59
CA ALA A 726 7.78 -11.35 -12.43
C ALA A 726 8.39 -10.52 -13.56
N LEU A 727 7.92 -9.29 -13.66
CA LEU A 727 8.51 -8.24 -14.49
C LEU A 727 9.24 -7.25 -13.59
N THR A 728 10.31 -6.62 -14.06
CA THR A 728 10.82 -5.44 -13.36
C THR A 728 9.84 -4.27 -13.50
N ASN A 729 9.77 -3.38 -12.52
CA ASN A 729 8.87 -2.23 -12.59
C ASN A 729 9.18 -1.34 -13.82
N PRO A 730 8.21 -1.09 -14.71
CA PRO A 730 8.42 -0.30 -15.93
C PRO A 730 8.83 1.14 -15.62
N GLN A 731 9.77 1.67 -16.40
CA GLN A 731 10.15 3.08 -16.39
C GLN A 731 9.95 3.65 -17.78
N HIS A 732 9.44 4.88 -17.87
CA HIS A 732 9.22 5.52 -19.16
C HIS A 732 10.52 5.55 -19.99
N GLY A 733 10.47 4.94 -21.17
CA GLY A 733 11.56 4.92 -22.14
C GLY A 733 12.69 3.92 -21.83
N LEU A 734 12.48 2.96 -20.93
CA LEU A 734 13.44 1.87 -20.69
C LEU A 734 12.76 0.50 -20.80
N PRO A 735 13.42 -0.50 -21.41
CA PRO A 735 12.90 -1.85 -21.48
C PRO A 735 12.71 -2.48 -20.09
N VAL A 736 11.68 -3.30 -19.97
CA VAL A 736 11.39 -4.11 -18.78
C VAL A 736 12.26 -5.37 -18.80
N GLY A 737 12.81 -5.78 -17.66
CA GLY A 737 13.45 -7.07 -17.50
C GLY A 737 12.47 -8.17 -17.10
N LEU A 738 12.64 -9.37 -17.65
CA LEU A 738 11.85 -10.56 -17.33
C LEU A 738 12.57 -11.40 -16.26
N VAL A 739 11.97 -11.55 -15.07
CA VAL A 739 12.54 -12.41 -14.02
C VAL A 739 12.04 -13.83 -14.23
N VAL A 740 12.93 -14.70 -14.69
CA VAL A 740 12.62 -16.11 -14.96
C VAL A 740 13.30 -17.01 -13.94
N HIS A 741 12.64 -18.11 -13.60
CA HIS A 741 13.23 -19.19 -12.81
C HIS A 741 13.59 -20.37 -13.72
N ARG A 742 14.83 -20.85 -13.63
CA ARG A 742 15.38 -22.01 -14.36
C ARG A 742 16.00 -23.01 -13.39
N PRO A 743 16.28 -24.26 -13.79
CA PRO A 743 17.16 -25.16 -13.06
C PRO A 743 18.49 -24.45 -12.77
N GLY A 744 18.73 -24.11 -11.50
CA GLY A 744 19.92 -23.36 -11.07
C GLY A 744 19.64 -21.97 -10.47
N GLY A 745 18.42 -21.43 -10.61
CA GLY A 745 17.99 -20.23 -9.91
C GLY A 745 17.25 -19.20 -10.75
N TYR A 746 17.21 -17.97 -10.24
CA TYR A 746 16.63 -16.82 -10.92
C TYR A 746 17.60 -16.16 -11.91
N GLU A 747 17.09 -15.79 -13.07
CA GLU A 747 17.78 -14.99 -14.07
C GLU A 747 16.90 -13.82 -14.51
N LEU A 748 17.57 -12.75 -14.95
CA LEU A 748 16.92 -11.59 -15.56
C LEU A 748 17.21 -11.62 -17.06
N LEU A 749 16.18 -11.76 -17.87
CA LEU A 749 16.29 -11.58 -19.32
C LEU A 749 16.03 -10.12 -19.67
N THR A 750 16.78 -9.60 -20.62
CA THR A 750 16.68 -8.20 -21.05
C THR A 750 16.31 -8.13 -22.52
N TRP A 751 15.68 -7.02 -22.93
CA TRP A 751 15.37 -6.80 -24.34
C TRP A 751 16.65 -6.66 -25.17
N SER A 752 16.76 -7.47 -26.22
CA SER A 752 17.86 -7.41 -27.19
C SER A 752 17.34 -6.77 -28.47
N GLU A 753 17.72 -5.52 -28.74
CA GLU A 753 17.34 -4.83 -29.98
C GLU A 753 17.86 -5.57 -31.22
N ALA A 754 19.04 -6.18 -31.14
CA ALA A 754 19.64 -6.90 -32.27
C ALA A 754 18.86 -8.18 -32.61
N ALA A 755 18.42 -8.92 -31.58
CA ALA A 755 17.69 -10.17 -31.76
C ALA A 755 16.16 -10.00 -31.79
N GLN A 756 15.65 -8.79 -31.46
CA GLN A 756 14.23 -8.46 -31.34
C GLN A 756 13.48 -9.45 -30.43
N ARG A 757 14.09 -9.82 -29.30
CA ARG A 757 13.54 -10.76 -28.31
C ARG A 757 14.15 -10.54 -26.94
N PHE A 758 13.53 -11.13 -25.91
CA PHE A 758 14.10 -11.21 -24.57
C PHE A 758 15.06 -12.39 -24.45
N GLU A 759 16.30 -12.15 -24.05
CA GLU A 759 17.34 -13.17 -23.88
C GLU A 759 18.28 -12.92 -22.69
#